data_AF-A0A9P4IAE5-F1
#
_entry.id   AF-A0A9P4IAE5-F1
#
_cell.length_a   1.000
_cell.length_b   1.000
_cell.length_c   1.000
_cell.angle_alpha   90.00
_cell.angle_beta   90.00
_cell.angle_gamma   90.00
#
_symmetry.space_group_name_H-M   'P 1'
#
loop_
_entity.id
_entity.type
_entity.pdbx_description
1 polymer ?
#
loop_
_entity_poly.entity_id
_entity_poly.type
_entity_poly.pdbx_seq_one_letter_code
_entity_poly.pdbx_strand_id
1 'polypeptide(L)'
;MLAKSLISMRETYTDKKIQGIAWRFVPNHGRTYPKDQAIREEDLIALRNHHDLLLSTAEPVATLEPFAAWFREIVEQTISQFRLARSEAETQLENSKVRGDRSLTANFVHSIVDRNQRQVLATLSDVIIGLRSAIKSASSVSTATLLLQESNFSLVFSLLDEGNTRVNEVIIEVLAVVREYVQRCRDQEASSTESNEESQDYGDWPDSEEFGMVPPAKPELPSMDFVFAPLDQLLSNCFGAEKAPDDKMLWPLVETWTKTAGALVGCGQRDWNSYLDSHGAHSWSRLRDTEQMRKYLPFYHTTILELDPLVLQDHQQTFISTWLLSLAERESMLKFQHNMTAALLNTGVPYLLQNLPFSINQSGKYDISLSDLRERRLSLISCILSNMRDAHELTISLREKNELRALFTRLLKQFMAAMKNNYLELKHGDTIRGSYVTFVQRVVEFLQQYTAEICSIDKFFTDSTAFPLPATDPTYVVGKLKGYALKLKDIKTQKSLAMFIQNVSERAAMDNQHPYLVGQLCTAMVAFRQYGDDERPTLVSVLMRGIFPAYLQYCMSTTCGWIPAVPILQASATMFQDLLYQFDLNDQRAISSAAVTISDFLATARQATELLVNHSGLLEQPHILYVLAFIIQAATATLPAVDYIQRAIGLAHDALHTIQFLKQFCEFVGTILSGNPDIVAPNLFGVDTVALDPRFEDVREFSRRQLHEALNSSWKQEGERFFVGRNSTRREVHIDVRTADGERDRVVHAINEFNRLLEVLPALRKQDSRRRKHCGFGKLVV
;
A
#
# COMPACT_ATOMS: atom_id res chain seq x y z
N MET A 1 5.15 57.94 15.70
CA MET A 1 5.47 59.09 16.57
C MET A 1 6.96 59.45 16.63
N LEU A 2 7.91 58.52 16.42
CA LEU A 2 9.36 58.81 16.48
C LEU A 2 9.84 59.70 15.31
N ALA A 3 9.28 59.52 14.11
CA ALA A 3 9.51 60.39 12.96
C ALA A 3 8.97 61.82 13.19
N LYS A 4 7.74 61.96 13.70
CA LYS A 4 7.17 63.28 14.07
C LYS A 4 7.97 63.96 15.20
N SER A 5 8.51 63.20 16.16
CA SER A 5 9.39 63.76 17.20
C SER A 5 10.80 64.09 16.68
N LEU A 6 11.36 63.33 15.73
CA LEU A 6 12.65 63.65 15.10
C LEU A 6 12.55 64.86 14.17
N ILE A 7 11.41 65.00 13.47
CA ILE A 7 11.08 66.17 12.65
C ILE A 7 10.86 67.41 13.54
N SER A 8 10.16 67.27 14.67
CA SER A 8 10.02 68.35 15.66
C SER A 8 11.35 68.72 16.33
N MET A 9 12.24 67.74 16.56
CA MET A 9 13.58 67.98 17.12
C MET A 9 14.49 68.80 16.20
N ARG A 10 14.19 68.90 14.90
CA ARG A 10 14.89 69.76 13.94
C ARG A 10 14.72 71.24 14.22
N GLU A 11 13.71 71.62 15.00
CA GLU A 11 13.50 73.00 15.46
C GLU A 11 14.40 73.35 16.66
N THR A 12 14.95 72.35 17.37
CA THR A 12 15.64 72.54 18.66
C THR A 12 17.10 72.06 18.67
N TYR A 13 17.47 71.14 17.79
CA TYR A 13 18.78 70.51 17.75
C TYR A 13 19.39 70.55 16.34
N THR A 14 20.71 70.62 16.26
CA THR A 14 21.42 70.59 14.97
C THR A 14 21.31 69.21 14.34
N ASP A 15 21.28 69.15 12.99
CA ASP A 15 21.18 67.90 12.23
C ASP A 15 22.21 66.84 12.69
N LYS A 16 23.44 67.26 13.05
CA LYS A 16 24.47 66.37 13.62
C LYS A 16 24.08 65.73 14.96
N LYS A 17 23.35 66.44 15.81
CA LYS A 17 22.95 66.01 17.15
C LYS A 17 21.71 65.10 17.08
N ILE A 18 20.82 65.38 16.14
CA ILE A 18 19.68 64.51 15.79
C ILE A 18 20.19 63.22 15.16
N GLN A 19 21.17 63.31 14.25
CA GLN A 19 21.91 62.14 13.77
C GLN A 19 22.48 61.36 14.95
N GLY A 20 23.23 61.99 15.86
CA GLY A 20 23.83 61.30 17.00
C GLY A 20 22.83 60.62 17.94
N ILE A 21 21.58 61.09 18.01
CA ILE A 21 20.48 60.47 18.78
C ILE A 21 19.88 59.31 17.99
N ALA A 22 19.63 59.47 16.69
CA ALA A 22 19.17 58.39 15.81
C ALA A 22 20.21 57.24 15.74
N TRP A 23 21.49 57.56 15.68
CA TRP A 23 22.65 56.65 15.72
C TRP A 23 22.81 55.93 17.07
N ARG A 24 22.09 56.32 18.13
CA ARG A 24 22.05 55.56 19.40
C ARG A 24 21.03 54.41 19.38
N PHE A 25 20.13 54.40 18.40
CA PHE A 25 19.13 53.36 18.22
C PHE A 25 19.49 52.36 17.09
N VAL A 26 20.67 52.52 16.48
CA VAL A 26 21.21 51.62 15.45
C VAL A 26 22.54 51.04 15.95
N PRO A 27 22.74 49.71 15.91
CA PRO A 27 23.94 49.09 16.44
C PRO A 27 25.11 49.23 15.44
N ASN A 28 25.82 50.36 15.44
CA ASN A 28 27.01 50.52 14.60
C ASN A 28 28.32 50.59 15.40
N HIS A 29 29.26 49.73 15.02
CA HIS A 29 30.60 49.64 15.58
C HIS A 29 31.40 50.90 15.22
N GLY A 30 31.79 51.69 16.22
CA GLY A 30 32.66 52.83 15.92
C GLY A 30 33.16 53.72 17.05
N ARG A 31 32.56 53.76 18.25
CA ARG A 31 33.13 54.53 19.38
C ARG A 31 32.90 53.92 20.77
N THR A 32 34.03 53.71 21.45
CA THR A 32 34.31 53.79 22.90
C THR A 32 33.15 54.12 23.86
N TYR A 33 32.53 53.09 24.42
CA TYR A 33 32.02 52.99 25.80
C TYR A 33 32.01 51.47 26.18
N PRO A 34 31.96 51.10 27.47
CA PRO A 34 32.64 49.92 28.02
C PRO A 34 32.00 48.63 27.52
N LYS A 35 32.84 47.63 27.25
CA LYS A 35 32.52 46.35 26.60
C LYS A 35 31.52 45.44 27.32
N ASP A 36 30.88 45.89 28.41
CA ASP A 36 30.31 45.00 29.43
C ASP A 36 28.80 45.21 29.71
N GLN A 37 28.06 45.98 28.90
CA GLN A 37 26.60 46.10 29.07
C GLN A 37 25.82 45.46 27.91
N ALA A 38 25.04 44.43 28.25
CA ALA A 38 24.12 43.74 27.36
C ALA A 38 22.94 44.63 26.95
N ILE A 39 22.55 44.55 25.67
CA ILE A 39 21.27 45.08 25.16
C ILE A 39 20.15 44.39 25.94
N ARG A 40 19.26 45.16 26.58
CA ARG A 40 18.16 44.63 27.39
C ARG A 40 16.93 44.38 26.51
N GLU A 41 16.28 43.24 26.73
CA GLU A 41 15.03 42.85 26.08
C GLU A 41 13.94 43.94 26.18
N GLU A 42 13.94 44.69 27.29
CA GLU A 42 13.01 45.79 27.58
C GLU A 42 13.06 46.93 26.54
N ASP A 43 14.25 47.25 26.01
CA ASP A 43 14.44 48.33 25.03
C ASP A 43 13.87 47.94 23.64
N LEU A 44 13.95 46.65 23.30
CA LEU A 44 13.36 46.09 22.08
C LEU A 44 11.83 45.98 22.18
N ILE A 45 11.30 45.70 23.39
CA ILE A 45 9.85 45.65 23.66
C ILE A 45 9.21 47.03 23.53
N ALA A 46 9.84 48.09 24.08
CA ALA A 46 9.34 49.46 23.97
C ALA A 46 9.30 49.93 22.50
N LEU A 47 10.33 49.54 21.73
CA LEU A 47 10.39 49.77 20.30
C LEU A 47 9.26 49.02 19.58
N ARG A 48 9.08 47.72 19.84
CA ARG A 48 8.00 46.90 19.25
C ARG A 48 6.61 47.52 19.46
N ASN A 49 6.28 47.90 20.69
CA ASN A 49 4.97 48.46 21.04
C ASN A 49 4.64 49.76 20.29
N HIS A 50 5.65 50.59 20.03
CA HIS A 50 5.48 51.83 19.25
C HIS A 50 5.25 51.58 17.76
N HIS A 51 5.81 50.49 17.24
CA HIS A 51 5.69 50.09 15.84
C HIS A 51 4.37 49.38 15.56
N ASP A 52 3.90 48.52 16.46
CA ASP A 52 2.56 47.92 16.39
C ASP A 52 1.49 49.03 16.33
N LEU A 53 1.67 50.13 17.08
CA LEU A 53 0.78 51.29 17.04
C LEU A 53 0.80 51.99 15.67
N LEU A 54 1.98 52.21 15.07
CA LEU A 54 2.10 52.89 13.76
C LEU A 54 1.50 52.08 12.61
N LEU A 55 1.56 50.75 12.68
CA LEU A 55 1.00 49.86 11.64
C LEU A 55 -0.51 49.64 11.80
N SER A 56 -1.02 49.79 13.03
CA SER A 56 -2.46 49.79 13.31
C SER A 56 -3.17 51.08 12.88
N THR A 57 -2.43 52.18 12.76
CA THR A 57 -2.97 53.45 12.26
C THR A 57 -3.01 53.45 10.73
N ALA A 58 -4.14 53.84 10.14
CA ALA A 58 -4.32 53.99 8.68
C ALA A 58 -3.55 55.19 8.09
N GLU A 59 -2.31 55.43 8.53
CA GLU A 59 -1.43 56.47 7.97
C GLU A 59 -0.97 56.08 6.55
N PRO A 60 -0.65 57.05 5.66
CA PRO A 60 -0.30 56.78 4.26
C PRO A 60 0.93 55.88 4.11
N VAL A 61 0.95 55.03 3.08
CA VAL A 61 2.04 54.07 2.81
C VAL A 61 3.45 54.71 2.81
N ALA A 62 3.58 55.95 2.35
CA ALA A 62 4.83 56.71 2.33
C ALA A 62 5.45 56.97 3.73
N THR A 63 4.64 57.00 4.81
CA THR A 63 5.19 57.19 6.17
C THR A 63 5.89 55.95 6.72
N LEU A 64 5.80 54.81 6.03
CA LEU A 64 6.39 53.53 6.43
C LEU A 64 7.72 53.21 5.75
N GLU A 65 8.13 53.99 4.74
CA GLU A 65 9.43 53.80 4.07
C GLU A 65 10.64 53.89 5.03
N PRO A 66 10.72 54.88 5.96
CA PRO A 66 11.85 54.95 6.90
C PRO A 66 11.89 53.76 7.86
N PHE A 67 10.72 53.18 8.15
CA PHE A 67 10.58 52.02 9.02
C PHE A 67 11.02 50.73 8.32
N ALA A 68 10.65 50.55 7.07
CA ALA A 68 11.13 49.42 6.28
C ALA A 68 12.64 49.51 6.01
N ALA A 69 13.17 50.71 5.79
CA ALA A 69 14.61 50.95 5.69
C ALA A 69 15.37 50.63 6.99
N TRP A 70 14.77 50.92 8.15
CA TRP A 70 15.35 50.54 9.45
C TRP A 70 15.43 49.01 9.62
N PHE A 71 14.37 48.28 9.25
CA PHE A 71 14.41 46.81 9.26
C PHE A 71 15.51 46.26 8.34
N ARG A 72 15.63 46.81 7.12
CA ARG A 72 16.67 46.44 6.17
C ARG A 72 18.06 46.61 6.77
N GLU A 73 18.35 47.79 7.32
CA GLU A 73 19.67 48.12 7.86
C GLU A 73 20.04 47.17 9.01
N ILE A 74 19.09 46.86 9.90
CA ILE A 74 19.34 45.93 11.00
C ILE A 74 19.56 44.51 10.50
N VAL A 75 18.75 44.02 9.57
CA VAL A 75 18.92 42.67 9.00
C VAL A 75 20.30 42.57 8.32
N GLU A 76 20.67 43.54 7.49
CA GLU A 76 21.96 43.58 6.81
C GLU A 76 23.15 43.66 7.78
N GLN A 77 23.08 44.54 8.78
CA GLN A 77 24.16 44.68 9.77
C GLN A 77 24.29 43.43 10.64
N THR A 78 23.18 42.82 11.06
CA THR A 78 23.20 41.60 11.88
C THR A 78 23.77 40.42 11.09
N ILE A 79 23.42 40.28 9.80
CA ILE A 79 24.00 39.28 8.89
C ILE A 79 25.50 39.53 8.68
N SER A 80 25.91 40.78 8.51
CA SER A 80 27.32 41.15 8.38
C SER A 80 28.12 40.79 9.62
N GLN A 81 27.59 41.12 10.81
CA GLN A 81 28.18 40.73 12.10
C GLN A 81 28.29 39.20 12.26
N PHE A 82 27.27 38.45 11.81
CA PHE A 82 27.30 36.99 11.83
C PHE A 82 28.48 36.43 11.01
N ARG A 83 28.72 36.99 9.83
CA ARG A 83 29.84 36.60 8.95
C ARG A 83 31.20 37.01 9.52
N LEU A 84 31.29 38.18 10.17
CA LEU A 84 32.54 38.72 10.74
C LEU A 84 32.95 38.05 12.07
N ALA A 85 32.01 37.45 12.80
CA ALA A 85 32.26 36.83 14.11
C ALA A 85 33.43 35.83 14.11
N ARG A 86 33.67 35.14 13.00
CA ARG A 86 34.80 34.20 12.83
C ARG A 86 36.14 34.93 12.70
N SER A 87 36.25 35.90 11.79
CA SER A 87 37.49 36.65 11.58
C SER A 87 37.88 37.48 12.82
N GLU A 88 36.90 37.96 13.57
CA GLU A 88 37.13 38.70 14.82
C GLU A 88 37.69 37.83 15.93
N ALA A 89 37.21 36.58 16.06
CA ALA A 89 37.75 35.66 17.04
C ALA A 89 39.18 35.20 16.69
N GLU A 90 39.47 35.03 15.39
CA GLU A 90 40.81 34.70 14.88
C GLU A 90 41.80 35.86 15.10
N THR A 91 41.41 37.10 14.81
CA THR A 91 42.24 38.30 15.09
C THR A 91 42.39 38.56 16.58
N GLN A 92 41.39 38.27 17.41
CA GLN A 92 41.54 38.32 18.87
C GLN A 92 42.58 37.30 19.36
N LEU A 93 42.63 36.09 18.78
CA LEU A 93 43.67 35.12 19.09
C LEU A 93 45.06 35.59 18.66
N GLU A 94 45.21 36.14 17.45
CA GLU A 94 46.48 36.69 16.97
C GLU A 94 47.00 37.83 17.86
N ASN A 95 46.12 38.77 18.21
CA ASN A 95 46.46 39.86 19.12
C ASN A 95 46.84 39.36 20.53
N SER A 96 46.28 38.24 20.97
CA SER A 96 46.59 37.62 22.27
C SER A 96 47.92 36.86 22.23
N LYS A 97 48.26 36.22 21.11
CA LYS A 97 49.58 35.61 20.87
C LYS A 97 50.69 36.66 20.86
N VAL A 98 50.44 37.83 20.28
CA VAL A 98 51.36 38.98 20.28
C VAL A 98 51.59 39.53 21.69
N ARG A 99 50.61 39.40 22.59
CA ARG A 99 50.72 39.82 24.02
C ARG A 99 51.37 38.77 24.93
N GLY A 100 51.83 37.64 24.40
CA GLY A 100 52.57 36.62 25.15
C GLY A 100 51.71 35.69 26.01
N ASP A 101 50.40 35.68 25.82
CA ASP A 101 49.48 34.86 26.61
C ASP A 101 49.43 33.42 26.07
N ARG A 102 50.11 32.49 26.77
CA ARG A 102 50.27 31.08 26.36
C ARG A 102 49.05 30.19 26.65
N SER A 103 47.94 30.74 27.15
CA SER A 103 46.79 29.98 27.65
C SER A 103 45.70 29.68 26.60
N LEU A 104 45.77 30.26 25.40
CA LEU A 104 44.66 30.25 24.44
C LEU A 104 44.85 29.22 23.32
N THR A 105 44.13 28.10 23.43
CA THR A 105 44.09 27.00 22.44
C THR A 105 43.01 27.24 21.38
N ALA A 106 43.07 26.54 20.23
CA ALA A 106 42.06 26.59 19.17
C ALA A 106 40.61 26.38 19.65
N ASN A 107 40.42 25.59 20.71
CA ASN A 107 39.12 25.34 21.35
C ASN A 107 38.49 26.62 21.94
N PHE A 108 39.29 27.59 22.39
CA PHE A 108 38.79 28.86 22.92
C PHE A 108 38.23 29.76 21.82
N VAL A 109 38.88 29.80 20.65
CA VAL A 109 38.38 30.55 19.47
C VAL A 109 37.04 29.98 19.02
N HIS A 110 36.92 28.66 18.89
CA HIS A 110 35.64 28.03 18.57
C HIS A 110 34.55 28.39 19.59
N SER A 111 34.86 28.45 20.88
CA SER A 111 33.88 28.84 21.90
C SER A 111 33.45 30.32 21.83
N ILE A 112 34.37 31.24 21.47
CA ILE A 112 34.05 32.66 21.28
C ILE A 112 33.22 32.86 20.02
N VAL A 113 33.60 32.25 18.90
CA VAL A 113 32.82 32.29 17.65
C VAL A 113 31.42 31.77 17.91
N ASP A 114 31.30 30.63 18.59
CA ASP A 114 30.01 30.01 18.89
C ASP A 114 29.14 30.91 19.79
N ARG A 115 29.71 31.53 20.83
CA ARG A 115 28.97 32.47 21.69
C ARG A 115 28.54 33.72 20.94
N ASN A 116 29.42 34.30 20.13
CA ASN A 116 29.13 35.53 19.39
C ASN A 116 28.07 35.28 18.31
N GLN A 117 28.19 34.18 17.55
CA GLN A 117 27.19 33.79 16.55
C GLN A 117 25.83 33.51 17.20
N ARG A 118 25.77 32.87 18.38
CA ARG A 118 24.50 32.68 19.11
C ARG A 118 23.83 34.00 19.43
N GLN A 119 24.57 34.97 19.96
CA GLN A 119 24.00 36.26 20.33
C GLN A 119 23.48 37.01 19.10
N VAL A 120 24.24 37.00 18.01
CA VAL A 120 23.85 37.64 16.75
C VAL A 120 22.60 36.98 16.15
N LEU A 121 22.51 35.65 16.18
CA LEU A 121 21.33 34.92 15.71
C LEU A 121 20.09 35.17 16.59
N ALA A 122 20.27 35.32 17.92
CA ALA A 122 19.17 35.66 18.82
C ALA A 122 18.60 37.05 18.49
N THR A 123 19.47 38.05 18.33
CA THR A 123 19.06 39.40 17.89
C THR A 123 18.36 39.35 16.53
N LEU A 124 18.88 38.56 15.58
CA LEU A 124 18.23 38.42 14.27
C LEU A 124 16.84 37.78 14.41
N SER A 125 16.68 36.77 15.26
CA SER A 125 15.38 36.15 15.54
C SER A 125 14.39 37.15 16.12
N ASP A 126 14.78 37.96 17.10
CA ASP A 126 13.92 38.99 17.70
C ASP A 126 13.46 40.03 16.66
N VAL A 127 14.36 40.44 15.76
CA VAL A 127 14.05 41.37 14.66
C VAL A 127 13.03 40.76 13.70
N ILE A 128 13.21 39.49 13.31
CA ILE A 128 12.27 38.77 12.43
C ILE A 128 10.91 38.54 13.11
N ILE A 129 10.87 38.24 14.41
CA ILE A 129 9.64 38.13 15.18
C ILE A 129 8.91 39.49 15.24
N GLY A 130 9.67 40.57 15.41
CA GLY A 130 9.15 41.94 15.32
C GLY A 130 8.53 42.23 13.95
N LEU A 131 9.20 41.82 12.86
CA LEU A 131 8.67 41.94 11.50
C LEU A 131 7.37 41.13 11.30
N ARG A 132 7.26 39.94 11.91
CA ARG A 132 6.01 39.15 11.89
C ARG A 132 4.87 39.89 12.58
N SER A 133 5.10 40.43 13.78
CA SER A 133 4.10 41.21 14.54
C SER A 133 3.63 42.42 13.74
N ALA A 134 4.58 43.09 13.08
CA ALA A 134 4.33 44.24 12.23
C ALA A 134 3.41 43.89 11.04
N ILE A 135 3.70 42.79 10.33
CA ILE A 135 2.87 42.33 9.21
C ILE A 135 1.47 41.92 9.69
N LYS A 136 1.38 41.25 10.84
CA LYS A 136 0.10 40.86 11.44
C LYS A 136 -0.77 42.07 11.78
N SER A 137 -0.16 43.15 12.27
CA SER A 137 -0.83 44.38 12.71
C SER A 137 -1.06 45.40 11.59
N ALA A 138 -0.61 45.12 10.37
CA ALA A 138 -0.76 46.04 9.23
C ALA A 138 -2.24 46.21 8.84
N SER A 139 -2.63 47.47 8.62
CA SER A 139 -4.01 47.84 8.26
C SER A 139 -4.43 47.47 6.83
N SER A 140 -3.49 47.19 5.92
CA SER A 140 -3.75 46.80 4.52
C SER A 140 -2.69 45.83 3.99
N VAL A 141 -3.04 45.02 2.98
CA VAL A 141 -2.06 44.15 2.31
C VAL A 141 -0.98 44.99 1.62
N SER A 142 -1.32 46.12 1.00
CA SER A 142 -0.33 47.02 0.36
C SER A 142 0.74 47.51 1.35
N THR A 143 0.32 47.83 2.58
CA THR A 143 1.23 48.20 3.67
C THR A 143 2.15 47.04 4.04
N ALA A 144 1.60 45.83 4.19
CA ALA A 144 2.37 44.64 4.50
C ALA A 144 3.35 44.27 3.36
N THR A 145 2.94 44.43 2.10
CA THR A 145 3.76 44.19 0.90
C THR A 145 4.98 45.11 0.88
N LEU A 146 4.77 46.43 1.03
CA LEU A 146 5.89 47.38 1.06
C LEU A 146 6.87 47.03 2.18
N LEU A 147 6.36 46.80 3.39
CA LEU A 147 7.19 46.51 4.56
C LEU A 147 8.04 45.26 4.33
N LEU A 148 7.44 44.18 3.84
CA LEU A 148 8.15 42.93 3.61
C LEU A 148 9.15 43.04 2.45
N GLN A 149 8.75 43.66 1.33
CA GLN A 149 9.61 43.85 0.16
C GLN A 149 10.86 44.67 0.50
N GLU A 150 10.69 45.73 1.27
CA GLU A 150 11.77 46.64 1.63
C GLU A 150 12.64 46.13 2.80
N SER A 151 12.22 45.09 3.54
CA SER A 151 12.93 44.56 4.72
C SER A 151 14.19 43.73 4.43
N ASN A 152 14.43 43.33 3.17
CA ASN A 152 15.50 42.40 2.79
C ASN A 152 15.53 41.08 3.58
N PHE A 153 14.36 40.59 4.04
CA PHE A 153 14.24 39.34 4.78
C PHE A 153 14.89 38.13 4.08
N SER A 154 14.89 38.10 2.74
CA SER A 154 15.43 37.01 1.93
C SER A 154 16.94 36.84 2.08
N LEU A 155 17.68 37.87 2.53
CA LEU A 155 19.11 37.76 2.82
C LEU A 155 19.39 36.73 3.92
N VAL A 156 18.45 36.49 4.84
CA VAL A 156 18.60 35.48 5.90
C VAL A 156 18.74 34.08 5.30
N PHE A 157 18.10 33.78 4.17
CA PHE A 157 18.23 32.48 3.50
C PHE A 157 19.66 32.22 2.99
N SER A 158 20.45 33.27 2.74
CA SER A 158 21.86 33.14 2.34
C SER A 158 22.79 32.69 3.47
N LEU A 159 22.30 32.61 4.71
CA LEU A 159 23.04 32.09 5.85
C LEU A 159 22.97 30.57 5.98
N LEU A 160 22.17 29.89 5.15
CA LEU A 160 22.05 28.44 5.18
C LEU A 160 23.44 27.78 5.01
N ASP A 161 23.83 26.98 5.99
CA ASP A 161 25.12 26.28 6.03
C ASP A 161 24.92 24.87 6.62
N GLU A 162 25.63 23.88 6.06
CA GLU A 162 25.51 22.46 6.40
C GLU A 162 25.94 22.14 7.84
N GLY A 163 26.73 23.03 8.45
CA GLY A 163 27.30 22.87 9.79
C GLY A 163 26.55 23.58 10.92
N ASN A 164 25.61 24.48 10.63
CA ASN A 164 25.02 25.37 11.65
C ASN A 164 23.48 25.25 11.74
N THR A 165 23.02 24.30 12.54
CA THR A 165 21.58 24.07 12.76
C THR A 165 20.85 25.24 13.43
N ARG A 166 21.55 26.19 14.06
CA ARG A 166 20.91 27.34 14.73
C ARG A 166 20.42 28.39 13.76
N VAL A 167 21.03 28.48 12.59
CA VAL A 167 20.53 29.35 11.52
C VAL A 167 19.15 28.89 11.06
N ASN A 168 18.88 27.58 11.10
CA ASN A 168 17.58 27.03 10.72
C ASN A 168 16.44 27.57 11.58
N GLU A 169 16.65 27.82 12.87
CA GLU A 169 15.63 28.40 13.76
C GLU A 169 15.23 29.82 13.29
N VAL A 170 16.21 30.64 12.91
CA VAL A 170 15.95 31.97 12.36
C VAL A 170 15.24 31.88 11.01
N ILE A 171 15.64 30.95 10.14
CA ILE A 171 14.96 30.73 8.86
C ILE A 171 13.51 30.28 9.07
N ILE A 172 13.23 29.42 10.06
CA ILE A 172 11.86 29.00 10.41
C ILE A 172 11.00 30.21 10.81
N GLU A 173 11.54 31.16 11.57
CA GLU A 173 10.85 32.42 11.89
C GLU A 173 10.59 33.28 10.65
N VAL A 174 11.55 33.36 9.71
CA VAL A 174 11.34 34.06 8.43
C VAL A 174 10.25 33.38 7.60
N LEU A 175 10.21 32.04 7.57
CA LEU A 175 9.12 31.30 6.91
C LEU A 175 7.77 31.60 7.58
N ALA A 176 7.74 31.78 8.90
CA ALA A 176 6.51 32.18 9.62
C ALA A 176 6.06 33.60 9.26
N VAL A 177 6.98 34.54 9.07
CA VAL A 177 6.67 35.89 8.54
C VAL A 177 5.99 35.79 7.18
N VAL A 178 6.53 34.98 6.27
CA VAL A 178 5.94 34.79 4.95
C VAL A 178 4.54 34.18 5.03
N ARG A 179 4.34 33.14 5.85
CA ARG A 179 3.01 32.52 6.01
C ARG A 179 1.97 33.53 6.50
N GLU A 180 2.33 34.39 7.44
CA GLU A 180 1.45 35.46 7.93
C GLU A 180 1.10 36.45 6.82
N TYR A 181 2.08 36.87 6.03
CA TYR A 181 1.86 37.74 4.87
C TYR A 181 0.91 37.11 3.84
N VAL A 182 1.17 35.85 3.46
CA VAL A 182 0.35 35.11 2.49
C VAL A 182 -1.08 34.91 2.99
N GLN A 183 -1.26 34.64 4.29
CA GLN A 183 -2.59 34.53 4.89
C GLN A 183 -3.36 35.84 4.78
N ARG A 184 -2.72 36.99 5.05
CA ARG A 184 -3.35 38.30 4.89
C ARG A 184 -3.79 38.59 3.45
N CYS A 185 -2.98 38.21 2.47
CA CYS A 185 -3.36 38.33 1.06
C CYS A 185 -4.66 37.57 0.76
N ARG A 186 -4.79 36.33 1.27
CA ARG A 186 -5.99 35.50 1.10
C ARG A 186 -7.21 36.05 1.83
N ASP A 187 -7.04 36.53 3.06
CA ASP A 187 -8.15 37.09 3.85
C ASP A 187 -8.75 38.34 3.16
N GLN A 188 -7.92 39.15 2.50
CA GLN A 188 -8.39 40.30 1.73
C GLN A 188 -9.19 39.88 0.49
N GLU A 189 -8.75 38.85 -0.25
CA GLU A 189 -9.50 38.30 -1.38
C GLU A 189 -10.90 37.81 -0.97
N ALA A 190 -10.99 37.06 0.14
CA ALA A 190 -12.26 36.59 0.68
C ALA A 190 -13.22 37.75 1.00
N SER A 191 -12.72 38.80 1.68
CA SER A 191 -13.53 39.97 2.04
C SER A 191 -14.02 40.78 0.83
N SER A 192 -13.23 40.85 -0.25
CA SER A 192 -13.61 41.55 -1.48
C SER A 192 -14.70 40.83 -2.28
N THR A 193 -14.83 39.51 -2.09
CA THR A 193 -15.82 38.69 -2.79
C THR A 193 -17.20 38.79 -2.12
N GLU A 194 -17.25 38.83 -0.77
CA GLU A 194 -18.51 38.98 -0.02
C GLU A 194 -19.14 40.38 -0.16
N SER A 195 -18.35 41.46 -0.29
CA SER A 195 -18.89 42.82 -0.40
C SER A 195 -19.60 43.12 -1.73
N ASN A 196 -19.40 42.30 -2.76
CA ASN A 196 -20.01 42.49 -4.08
C ASN A 196 -21.40 41.83 -4.21
N GLU A 197 -21.77 40.90 -3.31
CA GLU A 197 -23.08 40.23 -3.38
C GLU A 197 -24.22 41.03 -2.73
N GLU A 198 -23.93 41.93 -1.77
CA GLU A 198 -24.95 42.77 -1.12
C GLU A 198 -25.32 44.04 -1.91
N SER A 199 -24.66 44.32 -3.03
CA SER A 199 -24.83 45.56 -3.81
C SER A 199 -25.53 45.31 -5.17
N GLN A 200 -26.52 44.42 -5.20
CA GLN A 200 -27.33 44.09 -6.39
C GLN A 200 -28.83 44.35 -6.20
N ASP A 201 -29.20 45.53 -5.71
CA ASP A 201 -30.59 46.01 -5.78
C ASP A 201 -30.66 47.36 -6.49
N TYR A 202 -30.45 47.36 -7.81
CA TYR A 202 -30.83 48.48 -8.67
C TYR A 202 -31.20 48.00 -10.08
N GLY A 203 -32.52 47.97 -10.32
CA GLY A 203 -33.16 48.39 -11.59
C GLY A 203 -32.91 47.56 -12.85
N ASP A 204 -33.97 46.90 -13.30
CA ASP A 204 -34.16 46.32 -14.63
C ASP A 204 -33.76 47.32 -15.74
N TRP A 205 -32.56 47.12 -16.33
CA TRP A 205 -32.10 47.84 -17.51
C TRP A 205 -32.23 46.94 -18.73
N PRO A 206 -32.86 47.41 -19.83
CA PRO A 206 -33.14 46.58 -20.98
C PRO A 206 -31.86 46.26 -21.77
N ASP A 207 -31.87 45.06 -22.37
CA ASP A 207 -30.91 44.48 -23.33
C ASP A 207 -29.75 45.40 -23.75
N SER A 208 -28.58 45.12 -23.20
CA SER A 208 -27.32 45.77 -23.56
C SER A 208 -26.40 44.80 -24.30
N GLU A 209 -26.76 44.44 -25.53
CA GLU A 209 -25.86 43.75 -26.47
C GLU A 209 -24.96 44.72 -27.28
N GLU A 210 -25.00 46.05 -27.02
CA GLU A 210 -24.36 47.03 -27.92
C GLU A 210 -23.22 47.89 -27.32
N PHE A 211 -22.80 47.66 -26.07
CA PHE A 211 -21.60 48.31 -25.52
C PHE A 211 -20.63 47.26 -25.01
N GLY A 212 -19.43 47.23 -25.59
CA GLY A 212 -18.33 46.36 -25.18
C GLY A 212 -17.98 46.54 -23.71
N MET A 213 -18.59 45.71 -22.86
CA MET A 213 -18.31 45.64 -21.43
C MET A 213 -16.95 44.97 -21.26
N VAL A 214 -15.94 45.78 -20.99
CA VAL A 214 -14.68 45.31 -20.39
C VAL A 214 -15.06 44.67 -19.05
N PRO A 215 -14.72 43.39 -18.78
CA PRO A 215 -14.98 42.78 -17.47
C PRO A 215 -14.40 43.69 -16.38
N PRO A 216 -15.10 43.90 -15.25
CA PRO A 216 -14.56 44.69 -14.16
C PRO A 216 -13.19 44.11 -13.77
N ALA A 217 -12.15 44.96 -13.84
CA ALA A 217 -10.80 44.58 -13.51
C ALA A 217 -10.78 44.06 -12.06
N LYS A 218 -10.43 42.78 -11.87
CA LYS A 218 -10.11 42.26 -10.54
C LYS A 218 -9.05 43.20 -9.94
N PRO A 219 -9.15 43.60 -8.66
CA PRO A 219 -8.12 44.43 -8.04
C PRO A 219 -6.77 43.74 -8.21
N GLU A 220 -5.86 44.37 -8.94
CA GLU A 220 -4.51 43.85 -9.17
C GLU A 220 -3.77 43.78 -7.84
N LEU A 221 -3.79 42.60 -7.21
CA LEU A 221 -2.93 42.33 -6.07
C LEU A 221 -1.47 42.46 -6.51
N PRO A 222 -0.61 43.08 -5.68
CA PRO A 222 0.81 43.21 -6.01
C PRO A 222 1.44 41.83 -6.24
N SER A 223 2.37 41.75 -7.21
CA SER A 223 3.07 40.50 -7.51
C SER A 223 3.76 39.96 -6.25
N MET A 224 3.53 38.68 -5.94
CA MET A 224 4.18 37.97 -4.83
C MET A 224 5.51 37.33 -5.25
N ASP A 225 6.03 37.62 -6.46
CA ASP A 225 7.26 37.03 -6.97
C ASP A 225 8.49 37.35 -6.11
N PHE A 226 8.53 38.52 -5.46
CA PHE A 226 9.63 38.90 -4.55
C PHE A 226 9.75 37.98 -3.33
N VAL A 227 8.65 37.31 -2.94
CA VAL A 227 8.63 36.29 -1.89
C VAL A 227 8.87 34.91 -2.49
N PHE A 228 8.21 34.61 -3.61
CA PHE A 228 8.25 33.29 -4.20
C PHE A 228 9.65 32.92 -4.72
N ALA A 229 10.35 33.81 -5.44
CA ALA A 229 11.65 33.47 -6.03
C ALA A 229 12.73 33.12 -4.98
N PRO A 230 12.90 33.88 -3.88
CA PRO A 230 13.82 33.47 -2.80
C PRO A 230 13.44 32.15 -2.12
N LEU A 231 12.14 31.87 -1.96
CA LEU A 231 11.67 30.60 -1.39
C LEU A 231 11.93 29.42 -2.32
N ASP A 232 11.74 29.61 -3.63
CA ASP A 232 11.99 28.59 -4.64
C ASP A 232 13.48 28.20 -4.66
N GLN A 233 14.35 29.20 -4.58
CA GLN A 233 15.80 28.97 -4.45
C GLN A 233 16.15 28.27 -3.14
N LEU A 234 15.55 28.67 -2.00
CA LEU A 234 15.76 28.02 -0.71
C LEU A 234 15.31 26.56 -0.74
N LEU A 235 14.13 26.27 -1.31
CA LEU A 235 13.61 24.92 -1.50
C LEU A 235 14.59 24.07 -2.31
N SER A 236 15.05 24.59 -3.46
CA SER A 236 16.03 23.91 -4.32
C SER A 236 17.34 23.61 -3.58
N ASN A 237 17.85 24.56 -2.81
CA ASN A 237 19.07 24.37 -2.01
C ASN A 237 18.87 23.30 -0.92
N CYS A 238 17.78 23.35 -0.15
CA CYS A 238 17.52 22.41 0.94
C CYS A 238 17.29 20.98 0.45
N PHE A 239 16.53 20.81 -0.64
CA PHE A 239 16.23 19.48 -1.19
C PHE A 239 17.32 18.96 -2.12
N GLY A 240 18.17 19.83 -2.68
CA GLY A 240 19.32 19.47 -3.53
C GLY A 240 20.63 19.21 -2.80
N ALA A 241 20.74 19.61 -1.52
CA ALA A 241 21.92 19.42 -0.69
C ALA A 241 22.25 17.93 -0.44
N GLU A 242 23.54 17.62 -0.26
CA GLU A 242 23.98 16.27 0.10
C GLU A 242 23.53 15.88 1.51
N LYS A 243 23.58 16.84 2.44
CA LYS A 243 23.04 16.69 3.79
C LYS A 243 21.86 17.63 3.97
N ALA A 244 20.66 17.05 3.98
CA ALA A 244 19.44 17.82 4.15
C ALA A 244 19.38 18.50 5.53
N PRO A 245 18.76 19.68 5.62
CA PRO A 245 18.35 20.26 6.89
C PRO A 245 17.43 19.34 7.70
N ASP A 246 17.31 19.66 8.98
CA ASP A 246 16.36 19.05 9.93
C ASP A 246 14.91 19.09 9.37
N ASP A 247 14.14 18.04 9.67
CA ASP A 247 12.71 17.96 9.41
C ASP A 247 11.90 19.13 10.00
N LYS A 248 12.32 19.67 11.15
CA LYS A 248 11.75 20.88 11.73
C LYS A 248 11.84 22.09 10.83
N MET A 249 12.80 22.12 9.90
CA MET A 249 12.95 23.17 8.89
C MET A 249 12.27 22.79 7.57
N LEU A 250 12.44 21.55 7.12
CA LEU A 250 11.90 21.08 5.84
C LEU A 250 10.35 21.11 5.82
N TRP A 251 9.69 20.72 6.91
CA TRP A 251 8.23 20.73 6.98
C TRP A 251 7.65 22.15 6.83
N PRO A 252 8.05 23.16 7.64
CA PRO A 252 7.57 24.53 7.45
C PRO A 252 7.95 25.11 6.10
N LEU A 253 9.08 24.72 5.51
CA LEU A 253 9.50 25.20 4.19
C LEU A 253 8.53 24.76 3.09
N VAL A 254 8.20 23.46 3.03
CA VAL A 254 7.25 22.93 2.05
C VAL A 254 5.85 23.52 2.26
N GLU A 255 5.40 23.64 3.51
CA GLU A 255 4.12 24.28 3.83
C GLU A 255 4.07 25.75 3.39
N THR A 256 5.15 26.51 3.63
CA THR A 256 5.22 27.93 3.25
C THR A 256 5.24 28.09 1.73
N TRP A 257 6.04 27.27 1.04
CA TRP A 257 6.13 27.30 -0.41
C TRP A 257 4.78 26.97 -1.05
N THR A 258 4.09 25.93 -0.58
CA THR A 258 2.78 25.51 -1.14
C THR A 258 1.67 26.50 -0.85
N LYS A 259 1.63 27.10 0.36
CA LYS A 259 0.71 28.20 0.66
C LYS A 259 0.93 29.42 -0.24
N THR A 260 2.20 29.78 -0.48
CA THR A 260 2.57 30.88 -1.38
C THR A 260 2.16 30.57 -2.82
N ALA A 261 2.43 29.35 -3.30
CA ALA A 261 1.99 28.88 -4.62
C ALA A 261 0.46 28.92 -4.75
N GLY A 262 -0.28 28.41 -3.77
CA GLY A 262 -1.74 28.45 -3.78
C GLY A 262 -2.32 29.87 -3.74
N ALA A 263 -1.64 30.82 -3.08
CA ALA A 263 -2.06 32.23 -3.14
C ALA A 263 -1.80 32.86 -4.52
N LEU A 264 -0.67 32.54 -5.17
CA LEU A 264 -0.39 32.95 -6.56
C LEU A 264 -1.39 32.37 -7.56
N VAL A 265 -1.88 31.16 -7.31
CA VAL A 265 -2.94 30.54 -8.12
C VAL A 265 -4.30 31.18 -7.82
N GLY A 266 -4.64 31.41 -6.55
CA GLY A 266 -5.88 32.08 -6.14
C GLY A 266 -6.06 33.47 -6.74
N CYS A 267 -4.98 34.26 -6.80
CA CYS A 267 -4.98 35.59 -7.42
C CYS A 267 -4.90 35.56 -8.97
N GLY A 268 -4.82 34.38 -9.58
CA GLY A 268 -4.74 34.20 -11.04
C GLY A 268 -3.40 34.61 -11.67
N GLN A 269 -2.36 34.87 -10.87
CA GLN A 269 -1.03 35.18 -11.39
C GLN A 269 -0.33 33.94 -11.96
N ARG A 270 -0.70 32.74 -11.48
CA ARG A 270 -0.15 31.45 -11.92
C ARG A 270 -1.23 30.36 -11.95
N ASP A 271 -0.87 29.22 -12.50
CA ASP A 271 -1.73 28.04 -12.62
C ASP A 271 -1.05 26.79 -12.03
N TRP A 272 -1.84 25.85 -11.49
CA TRP A 272 -1.34 24.61 -10.89
C TRP A 272 -0.51 23.75 -11.86
N ASN A 273 -0.71 23.84 -13.17
CA ASN A 273 0.15 23.20 -14.17
C ASN A 273 1.62 23.61 -14.02
N SER A 274 1.90 24.84 -13.57
CA SER A 274 3.28 25.32 -13.37
C SER A 274 4.05 24.57 -12.28
N TYR A 275 3.32 23.90 -11.39
CA TYR A 275 3.79 23.24 -10.18
C TYR A 275 3.62 21.72 -10.18
N LEU A 276 2.59 21.22 -10.87
CA LEU A 276 2.24 19.79 -10.93
C LEU A 276 2.71 19.10 -12.21
N ASP A 277 2.81 19.82 -13.34
CA ASP A 277 3.29 19.22 -14.59
C ASP A 277 4.80 18.97 -14.52
N SER A 278 5.27 17.88 -15.13
CA SER A 278 6.70 17.53 -15.13
C SER A 278 7.56 18.57 -15.85
N HIS A 279 6.96 19.32 -16.79
CA HIS A 279 7.60 20.40 -17.52
C HIS A 279 7.41 21.79 -16.90
N GLY A 280 6.59 21.91 -15.86
CA GLY A 280 6.29 23.18 -15.17
C GLY A 280 7.53 23.86 -14.61
N ALA A 281 7.57 25.19 -14.67
CA ALA A 281 8.74 25.99 -14.30
C ALA A 281 9.22 25.73 -12.86
N HIS A 282 8.26 25.51 -11.96
CA HIS A 282 8.46 25.34 -10.52
C HIS A 282 7.99 23.96 -10.05
N SER A 283 8.03 22.98 -10.95
CA SER A 283 7.58 21.63 -10.66
C SER A 283 8.48 20.94 -9.66
N TRP A 284 7.87 20.20 -8.73
CA TRP A 284 8.61 19.40 -7.75
C TRP A 284 9.56 18.41 -8.42
N SER A 285 9.23 17.90 -9.61
CA SER A 285 10.07 16.95 -10.36
C SER A 285 11.38 17.55 -10.90
N ARG A 286 11.55 18.87 -10.87
CA ARG A 286 12.80 19.54 -11.27
C ARG A 286 13.85 19.56 -10.16
N LEU A 287 13.45 19.31 -8.92
CA LEU A 287 14.40 19.18 -7.81
C LEU A 287 15.33 17.99 -8.05
N ARG A 288 16.55 18.09 -7.54
CA ARG A 288 17.51 16.96 -7.58
C ARG A 288 16.88 15.75 -6.90
N ASP A 289 17.03 14.58 -7.52
CA ASP A 289 16.52 13.33 -6.99
C ASP A 289 17.32 12.88 -5.75
N THR A 290 16.84 13.28 -4.57
CA THR A 290 17.43 12.99 -3.27
C THR A 290 16.46 12.22 -2.37
N GLU A 291 16.99 11.59 -1.32
CA GLU A 291 16.17 10.80 -0.38
C GLU A 291 15.08 11.67 0.29
N GLN A 292 15.45 12.88 0.73
CA GLN A 292 14.54 13.85 1.30
C GLN A 292 13.47 14.32 0.31
N MET A 293 13.84 14.56 -0.95
CA MET A 293 12.89 14.98 -1.99
C MET A 293 11.80 13.91 -2.17
N ARG A 294 12.20 12.63 -2.28
CA ARG A 294 11.26 11.50 -2.40
C ARG A 294 10.38 11.35 -1.15
N LYS A 295 10.95 11.52 0.06
CA LYS A 295 10.22 11.43 1.34
C LYS A 295 9.14 12.51 1.49
N TYR A 296 9.41 13.73 1.03
CA TYR A 296 8.50 14.88 1.16
C TYR A 296 7.53 15.02 -0.02
N LEU A 297 7.72 14.30 -1.12
CA LEU A 297 6.79 14.33 -2.26
C LEU A 297 5.31 14.04 -1.87
N PRO A 298 4.99 13.04 -1.04
CA PRO A 298 3.60 12.84 -0.57
C PRO A 298 3.07 14.02 0.28
N PHE A 299 3.94 14.66 1.06
CA PHE A 299 3.57 15.82 1.88
C PHE A 299 3.25 17.03 1.00
N TYR A 300 4.10 17.30 0.01
CA TYR A 300 3.89 18.33 -1.00
C TYR A 300 2.51 18.23 -1.66
N HIS A 301 2.15 17.04 -2.15
CA HIS A 301 0.83 16.81 -2.74
C HIS A 301 -0.30 16.94 -1.72
N THR A 302 -0.10 16.49 -0.48
CA THR A 302 -1.10 16.61 0.58
C THR A 302 -1.42 18.08 0.85
N THR A 303 -0.39 18.92 1.02
CA THR A 303 -0.58 20.35 1.26
C THR A 303 -1.30 21.06 0.12
N ILE A 304 -1.08 20.65 -1.15
CA ILE A 304 -1.83 21.21 -2.28
C ILE A 304 -3.32 20.80 -2.23
N LEU A 305 -3.61 19.52 -1.97
CA LEU A 305 -5.01 19.04 -1.86
C LEU A 305 -5.77 19.68 -0.69
N GLU A 306 -5.09 19.96 0.42
CA GLU A 306 -5.68 20.65 1.57
C GLU A 306 -5.96 22.13 1.28
N LEU A 307 -5.16 22.77 0.41
CA LEU A 307 -5.33 24.16 0.02
C LEU A 307 -6.41 24.32 -1.05
N ASP A 308 -6.46 23.41 -2.01
CA ASP A 308 -7.40 23.43 -3.14
C ASP A 308 -7.82 22.00 -3.51
N PRO A 309 -8.96 21.49 -2.98
CA PRO A 309 -9.46 20.17 -3.32
C PRO A 309 -9.87 20.00 -4.79
N LEU A 310 -10.20 21.08 -5.51
CA LEU A 310 -10.72 21.02 -6.87
C LEU A 310 -9.64 20.65 -7.88
N VAL A 311 -8.37 20.94 -7.57
CA VAL A 311 -7.19 20.54 -8.37
C VAL A 311 -7.13 19.04 -8.66
N LEU A 312 -7.76 18.22 -7.82
CA LEU A 312 -7.83 16.78 -8.01
C LEU A 312 -8.61 16.38 -9.26
N GLN A 313 -9.58 17.19 -9.71
CA GLN A 313 -10.37 16.93 -10.91
C GLN A 313 -9.51 17.04 -12.17
N ASP A 314 -8.70 18.11 -12.26
CA ASP A 314 -7.87 18.39 -13.43
C ASP A 314 -6.57 17.58 -13.43
N HIS A 315 -6.03 17.27 -12.26
CA HIS A 315 -4.73 16.60 -12.10
C HIS A 315 -4.80 15.20 -11.48
N GLN A 316 -5.96 14.55 -11.57
CA GLN A 316 -6.23 13.25 -10.93
C GLN A 316 -5.12 12.22 -11.15
N GLN A 317 -4.67 12.10 -12.40
CA GLN A 317 -3.66 11.12 -12.79
C GLN A 317 -2.33 11.34 -12.05
N THR A 318 -1.91 12.60 -11.88
CA THR A 318 -0.66 12.94 -11.17
C THR A 318 -0.77 12.54 -9.71
N PHE A 319 -1.85 12.92 -9.01
CA PHE A 319 -2.05 12.56 -7.61
C PHE A 319 -2.13 11.05 -7.38
N ILE A 320 -2.91 10.34 -8.20
CA ILE A 320 -3.05 8.88 -8.08
C ILE A 320 -1.75 8.16 -8.40
N SER A 321 -1.02 8.59 -9.44
CA SER A 321 0.27 7.98 -9.78
C SER A 321 1.29 8.21 -8.68
N THR A 322 1.48 9.44 -8.21
CA THR A 322 2.40 9.75 -7.11
C THR A 322 2.05 8.99 -5.84
N TRP A 323 0.76 8.93 -5.49
CA TRP A 323 0.29 8.16 -4.34
C TRP A 323 0.64 6.68 -4.47
N LEU A 324 0.23 6.03 -5.56
CA LEU A 324 0.48 4.60 -5.77
C LEU A 324 1.97 4.27 -5.79
N LEU A 325 2.79 5.10 -6.45
CA LEU A 325 4.25 4.91 -6.51
C LEU A 325 4.89 5.08 -5.13
N SER A 326 4.42 6.04 -4.33
CA SER A 326 4.90 6.23 -2.97
C SER A 326 4.61 5.03 -2.06
N LEU A 327 3.57 4.24 -2.37
CA LEU A 327 3.25 2.98 -1.69
C LEU A 327 4.14 1.82 -2.12
N ALA A 328 5.05 1.97 -3.10
CA ALA A 328 6.07 0.98 -3.47
C ALA A 328 7.39 1.17 -2.70
N GLU A 329 7.53 2.24 -1.92
CA GLU A 329 8.78 2.65 -1.27
C GLU A 329 9.31 1.68 -0.19
N ARG A 330 10.60 1.76 0.12
CA ARG A 330 11.17 1.00 1.24
C ARG A 330 10.60 1.50 2.57
N GLU A 331 10.59 0.65 3.60
CA GLU A 331 10.02 1.01 4.90
C GLU A 331 10.69 2.26 5.52
N SER A 332 12.01 2.40 5.35
CA SER A 332 12.79 3.58 5.78
C SER A 332 12.46 4.88 5.03
N MET A 333 11.80 4.77 3.88
CA MET A 333 11.37 5.89 3.03
C MET A 333 9.93 6.33 3.32
N LEU A 334 9.18 5.55 4.11
CA LEU A 334 7.81 5.88 4.47
C LEU A 334 7.79 6.98 5.53
N LYS A 335 7.16 8.10 5.18
CA LYS A 335 7.05 9.30 6.03
C LYS A 335 5.66 9.93 5.99
N PHE A 336 5.23 10.47 4.85
CA PHE A 336 3.99 11.26 4.73
C PHE A 336 2.90 10.63 3.84
N GLN A 337 3.10 9.37 3.44
CA GLN A 337 2.12 8.62 2.65
C GLN A 337 0.76 8.47 3.37
N HIS A 338 0.75 8.50 4.71
CA HIS A 338 -0.47 8.42 5.52
C HIS A 338 -1.32 9.68 5.39
N ASN A 339 -0.69 10.87 5.44
CA ASN A 339 -1.35 12.14 5.19
C ASN A 339 -1.94 12.19 3.78
N MET A 340 -1.16 11.78 2.77
CA MET A 340 -1.64 11.77 1.39
C MET A 340 -2.82 10.81 1.18
N THR A 341 -2.77 9.64 1.81
CA THR A 341 -3.87 8.65 1.75
C THR A 341 -5.14 9.21 2.41
N ALA A 342 -5.00 9.85 3.58
CA ALA A 342 -6.12 10.49 4.28
C ALA A 342 -6.70 11.66 3.46
N ALA A 343 -5.85 12.52 2.90
CA ALA A 343 -6.27 13.66 2.08
C ALA A 343 -7.06 13.19 0.84
N LEU A 344 -6.58 12.17 0.12
CA LEU A 344 -7.29 11.59 -1.03
C LEU A 344 -8.64 10.98 -0.64
N LEU A 345 -8.71 10.29 0.49
CA LEU A 345 -9.95 9.71 1.00
C LEU A 345 -10.98 10.77 1.43
N ASN A 346 -10.52 11.91 1.95
CA ASN A 346 -11.38 13.01 2.37
C ASN A 346 -11.82 13.93 1.22
N THR A 347 -11.09 13.96 0.09
CA THR A 347 -11.42 14.78 -1.09
C THR A 347 -12.24 14.03 -2.14
N GLY A 348 -11.99 12.72 -2.31
CA GLY A 348 -12.81 11.82 -3.11
C GLY A 348 -12.25 11.51 -4.50
N VAL A 349 -11.83 10.26 -4.71
CA VAL A 349 -11.59 9.65 -6.03
C VAL A 349 -12.42 8.36 -6.13
N PRO A 350 -13.55 8.37 -6.87
CA PRO A 350 -14.62 7.40 -6.64
C PRO A 350 -14.29 5.96 -7.08
N TYR A 351 -13.35 5.74 -8.01
CA TYR A 351 -13.14 4.40 -8.58
C TYR A 351 -11.99 3.59 -7.96
N LEU A 352 -10.95 4.23 -7.39
CA LEU A 352 -9.83 3.50 -6.75
C LEU A 352 -9.92 3.45 -5.22
N LEU A 353 -10.70 4.32 -4.59
CA LEU A 353 -10.72 4.49 -3.14
C LEU A 353 -11.88 3.75 -2.45
N GLN A 354 -12.45 2.75 -3.11
CA GLN A 354 -13.54 1.96 -2.54
C GLN A 354 -13.00 0.89 -1.57
N ASN A 355 -13.68 0.67 -0.45
CA ASN A 355 -13.36 -0.41 0.51
C ASN A 355 -11.88 -0.49 0.93
N LEU A 356 -11.23 0.67 1.09
CA LEU A 356 -9.86 0.71 1.60
C LEU A 356 -9.84 0.30 3.08
N PRO A 357 -8.72 -0.24 3.59
CA PRO A 357 -8.62 -0.78 4.95
C PRO A 357 -8.52 0.31 6.03
N PHE A 358 -9.25 1.42 5.89
CA PHE A 358 -9.29 2.52 6.83
C PHE A 358 -10.73 2.88 7.19
N SER A 359 -10.93 3.31 8.42
CA SER A 359 -12.23 3.70 8.94
C SER A 359 -12.25 5.20 9.21
N ILE A 360 -13.44 5.76 9.06
CA ILE A 360 -13.71 7.15 9.43
C ILE A 360 -13.65 7.26 10.97
N ASN A 361 -13.06 8.34 11.47
CA ASN A 361 -13.00 8.65 12.89
C ASN A 361 -14.36 9.23 13.39
N GLN A 362 -14.42 9.60 14.68
CA GLN A 362 -15.62 10.20 15.25
C GLN A 362 -16.00 11.55 14.62
N SER A 363 -15.05 12.27 14.01
CA SER A 363 -15.29 13.56 13.36
C SER A 363 -15.74 13.46 11.91
N GLY A 364 -15.99 12.24 11.40
CA GLY A 364 -16.49 12.05 10.04
C GLY A 364 -15.39 12.15 8.96
N LYS A 365 -14.10 12.17 9.35
CA LYS A 365 -12.97 12.21 8.42
C LYS A 365 -12.07 10.99 8.56
N TYR A 366 -11.33 10.68 7.50
CA TYR A 366 -10.22 9.73 7.59
C TYR A 366 -9.04 10.42 8.26
N ASP A 367 -8.58 9.84 9.36
CA ASP A 367 -7.35 10.19 10.05
C ASP A 367 -6.52 8.91 10.19
N ILE A 368 -5.35 8.89 9.56
CA ILE A 368 -4.54 7.68 9.38
C ILE A 368 -3.17 7.96 9.95
N SER A 369 -2.72 7.20 10.94
CA SER A 369 -1.36 7.32 11.45
C SER A 369 -0.33 6.64 10.53
N LEU A 370 0.95 7.01 10.66
CA LEU A 370 2.03 6.31 9.95
C LEU A 370 2.11 4.82 10.32
N SER A 371 1.81 4.46 11.58
CA SER A 371 1.73 3.06 12.03
C SER A 371 0.59 2.31 11.34
N ASP A 372 -0.61 2.90 11.27
CA ASP A 372 -1.75 2.28 10.59
C ASP A 372 -1.43 2.01 9.12
N LEU A 373 -0.81 2.98 8.45
CA LEU A 373 -0.40 2.81 7.07
C LEU A 373 0.61 1.67 6.92
N ARG A 374 1.64 1.59 7.77
CA ARG A 374 2.66 0.53 7.71
C ARG A 374 2.06 -0.85 7.87
N GLU A 375 1.19 -1.03 8.86
CA GLU A 375 0.53 -2.31 9.14
C GLU A 375 -0.43 -2.72 8.02
N ARG A 376 -1.18 -1.76 7.46
CA ARG A 376 -2.24 -2.04 6.49
C ARG A 376 -1.81 -1.85 5.03
N ARG A 377 -0.54 -1.51 4.78
CA ARG A 377 0.00 -1.17 3.44
C ARG A 377 -0.25 -2.26 2.41
N LEU A 378 0.01 -3.52 2.75
CA LEU A 378 -0.20 -4.64 1.82
C LEU A 378 -1.68 -4.81 1.48
N SER A 379 -2.56 -4.71 2.49
CA SER A 379 -4.01 -4.76 2.28
C SER A 379 -4.50 -3.56 1.45
N LEU A 380 -3.94 -2.37 1.67
CA LEU A 380 -4.24 -1.18 0.88
C LEU A 380 -3.90 -1.41 -0.60
N ILE A 381 -2.69 -1.89 -0.91
CA ILE A 381 -2.29 -2.21 -2.29
C ILE A 381 -3.19 -3.28 -2.88
N SER A 382 -3.54 -4.32 -2.11
CA SER A 382 -4.48 -5.36 -2.53
C SER A 382 -5.85 -4.79 -2.92
N CYS A 383 -6.43 -3.91 -2.09
CA CYS A 383 -7.69 -3.23 -2.38
C CYS A 383 -7.60 -2.36 -3.63
N ILE A 384 -6.53 -1.57 -3.79
CA ILE A 384 -6.32 -0.72 -4.97
C ILE A 384 -6.32 -1.57 -6.26
N LEU A 385 -5.58 -2.69 -6.25
CA LEU A 385 -5.51 -3.59 -7.41
C LEU A 385 -6.84 -4.29 -7.67
N SER A 386 -7.58 -4.68 -6.63
CA SER A 386 -8.96 -5.19 -6.76
C SER A 386 -9.89 -4.14 -7.37
N ASN A 387 -9.80 -2.88 -6.92
CA ASN A 387 -10.63 -1.80 -7.44
C ASN A 387 -10.31 -1.49 -8.91
N MET A 388 -9.03 -1.58 -9.33
CA MET A 388 -8.67 -1.48 -10.75
C MET A 388 -9.34 -2.57 -11.60
N ARG A 389 -9.38 -3.81 -11.09
CA ARG A 389 -10.11 -4.90 -11.75
C ARG A 389 -11.60 -4.59 -11.84
N ASP A 390 -12.21 -4.26 -10.71
CA ASP A 390 -13.66 -4.05 -10.62
C ASP A 390 -14.10 -2.88 -11.51
N ALA A 391 -13.36 -1.78 -11.51
CA ALA A 391 -13.59 -0.67 -12.43
C ALA A 391 -13.54 -1.13 -13.89
N HIS A 392 -12.50 -1.87 -14.29
CA HIS A 392 -12.35 -2.36 -15.67
C HIS A 392 -13.42 -3.42 -16.07
N GLU A 393 -13.87 -4.24 -15.14
CA GLU A 393 -14.89 -5.27 -15.39
C GLU A 393 -16.31 -4.70 -15.45
N LEU A 394 -16.64 -3.74 -14.58
CA LEU A 394 -17.95 -3.11 -14.52
C LEU A 394 -18.20 -2.11 -15.66
N THR A 395 -17.15 -1.56 -16.28
CA THR A 395 -17.30 -0.67 -17.45
C THR A 395 -17.85 -1.42 -18.66
N ILE A 396 -19.03 -1.00 -19.12
CA ILE A 396 -19.76 -1.60 -20.25
C ILE A 396 -19.25 -1.07 -21.60
N SER A 397 -18.97 0.24 -21.69
CA SER A 397 -18.51 0.88 -22.93
C SER A 397 -17.12 0.38 -23.31
N LEU A 398 -16.98 -0.19 -24.52
CA LEU A 398 -15.69 -0.69 -25.02
C LEU A 398 -14.64 0.42 -25.12
N ARG A 399 -15.06 1.65 -25.46
CA ARG A 399 -14.16 2.80 -25.56
C ARG A 399 -13.59 3.16 -24.19
N GLU A 400 -14.46 3.39 -23.21
CA GLU A 400 -14.06 3.74 -21.84
C GLU A 400 -13.23 2.62 -21.21
N LYS A 401 -13.59 1.36 -21.47
CA LYS A 401 -12.84 0.19 -21.01
C LYS A 401 -11.42 0.17 -21.57
N ASN A 402 -11.23 0.51 -22.84
CA ASN A 402 -9.91 0.62 -23.46
C ASN A 402 -9.11 1.80 -22.89
N GLU A 403 -9.75 2.94 -22.66
CA GLU A 403 -9.13 4.13 -22.05
C GLU A 403 -8.68 3.83 -20.60
N LEU A 404 -9.53 3.20 -19.78
CA LEU A 404 -9.21 2.74 -18.43
C LEU A 404 -8.09 1.69 -18.44
N ARG A 405 -8.15 0.73 -19.37
CA ARG A 405 -7.10 -0.28 -19.53
C ARG A 405 -5.75 0.38 -19.84
N ALA A 406 -5.72 1.38 -20.72
CA ALA A 406 -4.50 2.12 -21.04
C ALA A 406 -3.96 2.89 -19.83
N LEU A 407 -4.84 3.57 -19.09
CA LEU A 407 -4.51 4.27 -17.85
C LEU A 407 -3.91 3.33 -16.80
N PHE A 408 -4.61 2.25 -16.47
CA PHE A 408 -4.16 1.26 -15.49
C PHE A 408 -2.88 0.55 -15.93
N THR A 409 -2.75 0.22 -17.22
CA THR A 409 -1.50 -0.37 -17.75
C THR A 409 -0.31 0.56 -17.52
N ARG A 410 -0.47 1.87 -17.73
CA ARG A 410 0.59 2.85 -17.46
C ARG A 410 0.94 2.92 -15.97
N LEU A 411 -0.08 3.01 -15.10
CA LEU A 411 0.13 3.04 -13.65
C LEU A 411 0.83 1.78 -13.13
N LEU A 412 0.39 0.60 -13.56
CA LEU A 412 0.96 -0.69 -13.15
C LEU A 412 2.41 -0.86 -13.63
N LYS A 413 2.73 -0.41 -14.86
CA LYS A 413 4.11 -0.40 -15.35
C LYS A 413 5.01 0.52 -14.53
N GLN A 414 4.54 1.73 -14.21
CA GLN A 414 5.28 2.65 -13.35
C GLN A 414 5.45 2.07 -11.94
N PHE A 415 4.42 1.44 -11.39
CA PHE A 415 4.46 0.81 -10.07
C PHE A 415 5.47 -0.33 -9.99
N MET A 416 5.47 -1.22 -11.00
CA MET A 416 6.46 -2.28 -11.14
C MET A 416 7.89 -1.73 -11.33
N ALA A 417 8.05 -0.65 -12.11
CA ALA A 417 9.34 0.01 -12.29
C ALA A 417 9.86 0.63 -10.99
N ALA A 418 9.01 1.30 -10.21
CA ALA A 418 9.36 1.83 -8.89
C ALA A 418 9.78 0.69 -7.95
N MET A 419 9.03 -0.40 -7.90
CA MET A 419 9.40 -1.57 -7.10
C MET A 419 10.78 -2.13 -7.47
N LYS A 420 11.06 -2.23 -8.77
CA LYS A 420 12.33 -2.71 -9.33
C LYS A 420 13.48 -1.76 -8.96
N ASN A 421 13.32 -0.46 -9.15
CA ASN A 421 14.35 0.53 -8.83
C ASN A 421 14.70 0.51 -7.34
N ASN A 422 13.69 0.48 -6.47
CA ASN A 422 13.88 0.38 -5.02
C ASN A 422 14.62 -0.90 -4.60
N TYR A 423 14.43 -2.01 -5.33
CA TYR A 423 15.19 -3.23 -5.10
C TYR A 423 16.65 -3.11 -5.57
N LEU A 424 16.89 -2.51 -6.74
CA LEU A 424 18.24 -2.35 -7.31
C LEU A 424 19.10 -1.37 -6.50
N GLU A 425 18.49 -0.41 -5.81
CA GLU A 425 19.18 0.49 -4.88
C GLU A 425 19.66 -0.21 -3.60
N LEU A 426 19.17 -1.41 -3.27
CA LEU A 426 19.57 -2.16 -2.08
C LEU A 426 20.87 -2.93 -2.31
N LYS A 427 21.81 -2.83 -1.36
CA LYS A 427 23.07 -3.57 -1.41
C LYS A 427 22.84 -5.06 -1.13
N HIS A 428 23.78 -5.90 -1.61
CA HIS A 428 23.69 -7.35 -1.43
C HIS A 428 23.92 -7.74 0.04
N GLY A 429 23.02 -8.56 0.61
CA GLY A 429 23.22 -9.20 1.93
C GLY A 429 22.49 -8.55 3.12
N ASP A 430 21.80 -7.43 2.93
CA ASP A 430 21.09 -6.75 4.02
C ASP A 430 19.77 -7.47 4.40
N THR A 431 19.46 -7.58 5.69
CA THR A 431 18.14 -8.03 6.19
C THR A 431 16.99 -7.19 5.62
N ILE A 432 17.25 -5.91 5.37
CA ILE A 432 16.36 -4.95 4.70
C ILE A 432 16.02 -5.41 3.27
N ARG A 433 16.97 -6.04 2.58
CA ARG A 433 16.71 -6.62 1.24
C ARG A 433 15.73 -7.78 1.34
N GLY A 434 15.83 -8.61 2.38
CA GLY A 434 14.92 -9.73 2.62
C GLY A 434 13.48 -9.29 2.88
N SER A 435 13.27 -8.29 3.74
CA SER A 435 11.93 -7.77 4.04
C SER A 435 11.29 -7.12 2.81
N TYR A 436 12.05 -6.33 2.06
CA TYR A 436 11.56 -5.70 0.83
C TYR A 436 11.25 -6.72 -0.27
N VAL A 437 12.08 -7.76 -0.43
CA VAL A 437 11.80 -8.88 -1.34
C VAL A 437 10.48 -9.57 -0.99
N THR A 438 10.25 -9.86 0.29
CA THR A 438 9.01 -10.49 0.75
C THR A 438 7.79 -9.61 0.47
N PHE A 439 7.92 -8.30 0.70
CA PHE A 439 6.90 -7.32 0.35
C PHE A 439 6.58 -7.34 -1.15
N VAL A 440 7.60 -7.25 -2.02
CA VAL A 440 7.43 -7.27 -3.48
C VAL A 440 6.82 -8.59 -3.96
N GLN A 441 7.24 -9.74 -3.42
CA GLN A 441 6.67 -11.05 -3.74
C GLN A 441 5.15 -11.08 -3.48
N ARG A 442 4.69 -10.52 -2.35
CA ARG A 442 3.24 -10.41 -2.05
C ARG A 442 2.52 -9.45 -2.99
N VAL A 443 3.13 -8.31 -3.33
CA VAL A 443 2.55 -7.39 -4.31
C VAL A 443 2.44 -8.03 -5.70
N VAL A 444 3.43 -8.82 -6.13
CA VAL A 444 3.39 -9.56 -7.40
C VAL A 444 2.31 -10.64 -7.39
N GLU A 445 2.10 -11.32 -6.26
CA GLU A 445 0.95 -12.24 -6.08
C GLU A 445 -0.39 -11.49 -6.30
N PHE A 446 -0.56 -10.28 -5.73
CA PHE A 446 -1.75 -9.46 -5.95
C PHE A 446 -1.88 -8.97 -7.40
N LEU A 447 -0.79 -8.57 -8.05
CA LEU A 447 -0.80 -8.19 -9.47
C LEU A 447 -1.26 -9.35 -10.35
N GLN A 448 -0.81 -10.56 -10.04
CA GLN A 448 -1.19 -11.80 -10.73
C GLN A 448 -2.67 -12.16 -10.48
N GLN A 449 -3.18 -11.90 -9.28
CA GLN A 449 -4.55 -12.16 -8.88
C GLN A 449 -5.54 -11.17 -9.51
N TYR A 450 -5.27 -9.87 -9.43
CA TYR A 450 -6.25 -8.84 -9.76
C TYR A 450 -6.07 -8.26 -11.15
N THR A 451 -4.83 -8.09 -11.62
CA THR A 451 -4.53 -7.22 -12.78
C THR A 451 -3.91 -7.94 -13.98
N ALA A 452 -3.78 -9.27 -13.95
CA ALA A 452 -3.11 -10.04 -15.01
C ALA A 452 -3.74 -9.88 -16.40
N GLU A 453 -5.05 -9.62 -16.48
CA GLU A 453 -5.72 -9.34 -17.76
C GLU A 453 -5.52 -7.90 -18.25
N ILE A 454 -5.20 -6.97 -17.36
CA ILE A 454 -5.00 -5.54 -17.67
C ILE A 454 -3.56 -5.34 -18.15
N CYS A 455 -2.59 -5.75 -17.33
CA CYS A 455 -1.16 -5.60 -17.60
C CYS A 455 -0.40 -6.89 -17.25
N SER A 456 0.48 -7.32 -18.15
CA SER A 456 1.41 -8.42 -17.88
C SER A 456 2.43 -8.02 -16.81
N ILE A 457 2.80 -8.96 -15.95
CA ILE A 457 3.86 -8.78 -14.95
C ILE A 457 5.20 -8.63 -15.66
N ASP A 458 6.04 -7.70 -15.19
CA ASP A 458 7.41 -7.53 -15.69
C ASP A 458 8.22 -8.82 -15.49
N LYS A 459 8.92 -9.24 -16.55
CA LYS A 459 9.74 -10.47 -16.55
C LYS A 459 10.76 -10.48 -15.42
N PHE A 460 11.22 -9.31 -14.99
CA PHE A 460 12.11 -9.14 -13.85
C PHE A 460 11.61 -9.88 -12.60
N PHE A 461 10.30 -9.85 -12.31
CA PHE A 461 9.72 -10.50 -11.12
C PHE A 461 9.38 -11.98 -11.30
N THR A 462 9.59 -12.53 -12.50
CA THR A 462 9.31 -13.93 -12.84
C THR A 462 10.57 -14.73 -13.18
N ASP A 463 11.71 -14.05 -13.33
CA ASP A 463 13.00 -14.66 -13.62
C ASP A 463 13.83 -14.78 -12.34
N SER A 464 14.13 -16.02 -11.93
CA SER A 464 14.90 -16.31 -10.72
C SER A 464 16.33 -15.77 -10.76
N THR A 465 16.87 -15.46 -11.94
CA THR A 465 18.20 -14.86 -12.08
C THR A 465 18.19 -13.36 -11.80
N ALA A 466 17.07 -12.70 -12.05
CA ALA A 466 16.91 -11.26 -11.91
C ALA A 466 16.36 -10.87 -10.52
N PHE A 467 15.40 -11.64 -10.00
CA PHE A 467 14.74 -11.36 -8.73
C PHE A 467 14.52 -12.66 -7.92
N PRO A 468 14.75 -12.65 -6.59
CA PRO A 468 14.48 -13.80 -5.74
C PRO A 468 12.98 -14.13 -5.70
N LEU A 469 12.61 -15.31 -6.21
CA LEU A 469 11.23 -15.77 -6.27
C LEU A 469 10.76 -16.37 -4.93
N PRO A 470 9.45 -16.43 -4.66
CA PRO A 470 8.94 -17.06 -3.43
C PRO A 470 9.37 -18.52 -3.35
N ALA A 471 9.92 -18.95 -2.20
CA ALA A 471 10.44 -20.30 -2.03
C ALA A 471 9.36 -21.40 -2.22
N THR A 472 8.13 -21.12 -1.80
CA THR A 472 6.99 -22.07 -1.87
C THR A 472 6.13 -21.91 -3.12
N ASP A 473 6.27 -20.79 -3.84
CA ASP A 473 5.48 -20.50 -5.04
C ASP A 473 6.27 -19.69 -6.08
N PRO A 474 7.33 -20.26 -6.68
CA PRO A 474 8.22 -19.52 -7.58
C PRO A 474 7.53 -19.07 -8.87
N THR A 475 6.41 -19.69 -9.27
CA THR A 475 5.70 -19.35 -10.51
C THR A 475 4.36 -18.62 -10.30
N TYR A 476 4.11 -18.19 -9.06
CA TYR A 476 2.91 -17.48 -8.62
C TYR A 476 1.61 -18.23 -8.96
N VAL A 477 1.60 -19.55 -8.75
CA VAL A 477 0.44 -20.42 -8.93
C VAL A 477 -0.71 -19.97 -8.03
N VAL A 478 -0.46 -19.61 -6.77
CA VAL A 478 -1.50 -19.18 -5.83
C VAL A 478 -2.20 -17.92 -6.34
N GLY A 479 -1.43 -16.92 -6.78
CA GLY A 479 -1.98 -15.68 -7.36
C GLY A 479 -2.84 -15.96 -8.59
N LYS A 480 -2.41 -16.87 -9.47
CA LYS A 480 -3.18 -17.28 -10.67
C LYS A 480 -4.48 -18.00 -10.30
N LEU A 481 -4.44 -18.93 -9.35
CA LEU A 481 -5.63 -19.64 -8.87
C LEU A 481 -6.65 -18.69 -8.25
N LYS A 482 -6.20 -17.75 -7.42
CA LYS A 482 -7.05 -16.69 -6.88
C LYS A 482 -7.58 -15.76 -7.97
N GLY A 483 -6.82 -15.52 -9.03
CA GLY A 483 -7.27 -14.78 -10.22
C GLY A 483 -8.42 -15.46 -10.95
N TYR A 484 -8.33 -16.77 -11.18
CA TYR A 484 -9.43 -17.57 -11.75
C TYR A 484 -10.69 -17.53 -10.89
N ALA A 485 -10.52 -17.62 -9.57
CA ALA A 485 -11.63 -17.65 -8.60
C ALA A 485 -12.60 -16.47 -8.73
N LEU A 486 -12.11 -15.32 -9.19
CA LEU A 486 -12.90 -14.10 -9.39
C LEU A 486 -13.84 -14.18 -10.60
N LYS A 487 -13.64 -15.16 -11.49
CA LYS A 487 -14.25 -15.23 -12.83
C LYS A 487 -14.91 -16.57 -13.14
N LEU A 488 -15.19 -17.36 -12.10
CA LEU A 488 -15.74 -18.72 -12.23
C LEU A 488 -17.22 -18.76 -12.63
N LYS A 489 -17.89 -17.61 -12.81
CA LYS A 489 -19.23 -17.57 -13.39
C LYS A 489 -19.26 -18.04 -14.86
N ASP A 490 -18.17 -17.84 -15.61
CA ASP A 490 -18.07 -18.28 -17.00
C ASP A 490 -17.48 -19.70 -17.13
N ILE A 491 -18.20 -20.57 -17.82
CA ILE A 491 -17.78 -21.94 -18.16
C ILE A 491 -16.45 -21.98 -18.92
N LYS A 492 -16.16 -20.97 -19.76
CA LYS A 492 -14.86 -20.88 -20.47
C LYS A 492 -13.71 -20.72 -19.49
N THR A 493 -13.89 -19.89 -18.46
CA THR A 493 -12.91 -19.70 -17.40
C THR A 493 -12.72 -20.98 -16.59
N GLN A 494 -13.80 -21.70 -16.28
CA GLN A 494 -13.72 -23.00 -15.59
C GLN A 494 -12.92 -24.03 -16.39
N LYS A 495 -13.12 -24.10 -17.72
CA LYS A 495 -12.32 -24.96 -18.62
C LYS A 495 -10.86 -24.52 -18.70
N SER A 496 -10.58 -23.21 -18.76
CA SER A 496 -9.22 -22.68 -18.68
C SER A 496 -8.53 -23.02 -17.35
N LEU A 497 -9.26 -23.00 -16.24
CA LEU A 497 -8.77 -23.45 -14.94
C LEU A 497 -8.41 -24.93 -14.98
N ALA A 498 -9.24 -25.80 -15.59
CA ALA A 498 -8.91 -27.22 -15.77
C ALA A 498 -7.60 -27.41 -16.56
N MET A 499 -7.42 -26.66 -17.66
CA MET A 499 -6.16 -26.68 -18.42
C MET A 499 -4.97 -26.20 -17.59
N PHE A 500 -5.17 -25.19 -16.76
CA PHE A 500 -4.13 -24.67 -15.88
C PHE A 500 -3.73 -25.70 -14.82
N ILE A 501 -4.69 -26.34 -14.14
CA ILE A 501 -4.42 -27.40 -13.15
C ILE A 501 -3.65 -28.56 -13.78
N GLN A 502 -4.01 -28.98 -14.99
CA GLN A 502 -3.29 -30.02 -15.71
C GLN A 502 -1.82 -29.62 -15.96
N ASN A 503 -1.58 -28.43 -16.52
CA ASN A 503 -0.23 -27.95 -16.83
C ASN A 503 0.65 -27.80 -15.57
N VAL A 504 0.07 -27.33 -14.46
CA VAL A 504 0.79 -27.18 -13.20
C VAL A 504 1.08 -28.56 -12.58
N SER A 505 0.14 -29.51 -12.67
CA SER A 505 0.33 -30.88 -12.18
C SER A 505 1.45 -31.61 -12.95
N GLU A 506 1.48 -31.50 -14.27
CA GLU A 506 2.55 -32.06 -15.10
C GLU A 506 3.91 -31.43 -14.78
N ARG A 507 3.96 -30.10 -14.58
CA ARG A 507 5.20 -29.42 -14.20
C ARG A 507 5.69 -29.84 -12.82
N ALA A 508 4.78 -29.92 -11.84
CA ALA A 508 5.12 -30.38 -10.51
C ALA A 508 5.70 -31.81 -10.53
N ALA A 509 5.19 -32.67 -11.42
CA ALA A 509 5.76 -33.99 -11.64
C ALA A 509 7.14 -33.95 -12.32
N MET A 510 7.32 -33.12 -13.36
CA MET A 510 8.60 -32.96 -14.07
C MET A 510 9.74 -32.45 -13.20
N ASP A 511 9.44 -31.54 -12.27
CA ASP A 511 10.45 -30.84 -11.47
C ASP A 511 10.57 -31.40 -10.03
N ASN A 512 9.84 -32.47 -9.71
CA ASN A 512 9.73 -33.07 -8.37
C ASN A 512 9.26 -32.07 -7.30
N GLN A 513 8.23 -31.30 -7.62
CA GLN A 513 7.67 -30.21 -6.81
C GLN A 513 6.23 -30.49 -6.33
N HIS A 514 5.83 -31.76 -6.23
CA HIS A 514 4.51 -32.13 -5.70
C HIS A 514 4.20 -31.50 -4.33
N PRO A 515 5.12 -31.43 -3.35
CA PRO A 515 4.84 -30.77 -2.06
C PRO A 515 4.50 -29.28 -2.21
N TYR A 516 5.15 -28.58 -3.14
CA TYR A 516 4.82 -27.18 -3.42
C TYR A 516 3.43 -27.05 -4.05
N LEU A 517 3.08 -27.94 -4.99
CA LEU A 517 1.74 -27.94 -5.58
C LEU A 517 0.64 -28.15 -4.53
N VAL A 518 0.84 -29.08 -3.59
CA VAL A 518 -0.10 -29.29 -2.47
C VAL A 518 -0.25 -28.01 -1.66
N GLY A 519 0.85 -27.39 -1.24
CA GLY A 519 0.82 -26.13 -0.49
C GLY A 519 0.14 -24.99 -1.26
N GLN A 520 0.37 -24.89 -2.57
CA GLN A 520 -0.24 -23.89 -3.44
C GLN A 520 -1.76 -24.08 -3.57
N LEU A 521 -2.22 -25.31 -3.80
CA LEU A 521 -3.64 -25.64 -3.88
C LEU A 521 -4.35 -25.35 -2.55
N CYS A 522 -3.77 -25.79 -1.42
CA CYS A 522 -4.33 -25.52 -0.09
C CYS A 522 -4.43 -24.01 0.18
N THR A 523 -3.37 -23.26 -0.07
CA THR A 523 -3.34 -21.80 0.16
C THR A 523 -4.38 -21.07 -0.70
N ALA A 524 -4.58 -21.51 -1.95
CA ALA A 524 -5.57 -20.92 -2.83
C ALA A 524 -7.02 -21.25 -2.43
N MET A 525 -7.27 -22.47 -1.94
CA MET A 525 -8.60 -22.92 -1.53
C MET A 525 -9.09 -22.27 -0.22
N VAL A 526 -8.20 -22.00 0.74
CA VAL A 526 -8.54 -21.35 2.03
C VAL A 526 -9.00 -19.90 1.85
N ALA A 527 -8.52 -19.20 0.82
CA ALA A 527 -8.75 -17.77 0.64
C ALA A 527 -10.21 -17.37 0.36
N PHE A 528 -11.08 -18.34 0.03
CA PHE A 528 -12.48 -18.09 -0.30
C PHE A 528 -13.37 -18.83 0.70
N ARG A 529 -14.02 -18.08 1.61
CA ARG A 529 -15.12 -18.64 2.41
C ARG A 529 -16.12 -19.28 1.47
N GLN A 530 -16.63 -20.45 1.84
CA GLN A 530 -17.63 -21.14 1.03
C GLN A 530 -18.95 -20.37 1.14
N TYR A 531 -19.21 -19.49 0.19
CA TYR A 531 -20.55 -18.95 0.00
C TYR A 531 -21.34 -19.96 -0.83
N GLY A 532 -22.53 -20.34 -0.36
CA GLY A 532 -23.44 -21.21 -1.12
C GLY A 532 -24.15 -20.49 -2.26
N ASP A 533 -23.42 -19.65 -3.01
CA ASP A 533 -23.95 -18.96 -4.17
C ASP A 533 -23.76 -19.82 -5.42
N ASP A 534 -24.88 -20.35 -5.90
CA ASP A 534 -24.95 -21.23 -7.06
C ASP A 534 -24.67 -20.49 -8.38
N GLU A 535 -24.82 -19.16 -8.42
CA GLU A 535 -24.51 -18.35 -9.60
C GLU A 535 -23.03 -17.96 -9.72
N ARG A 536 -22.29 -18.03 -8.60
CA ARG A 536 -20.89 -17.66 -8.49
C ARG A 536 -20.13 -18.75 -7.74
N PRO A 537 -19.87 -19.89 -8.41
CA PRO A 537 -19.25 -21.03 -7.75
C PRO A 537 -17.87 -20.66 -7.22
N THR A 538 -17.56 -21.11 -6.00
CA THR A 538 -16.26 -20.89 -5.39
C THR A 538 -15.16 -21.71 -6.07
N LEU A 539 -13.90 -21.32 -5.89
CA LEU A 539 -12.76 -22.08 -6.40
C LEU A 539 -12.78 -23.53 -5.89
N VAL A 540 -13.10 -23.72 -4.60
CA VAL A 540 -13.24 -25.05 -3.98
C VAL A 540 -14.32 -25.86 -4.68
N SER A 541 -15.49 -25.26 -4.96
CA SER A 541 -16.59 -25.95 -5.63
C SER A 541 -16.20 -26.44 -7.03
N VAL A 542 -15.59 -25.57 -7.85
CA VAL A 542 -15.17 -25.94 -9.22
C VAL A 542 -14.07 -27.00 -9.19
N LEU A 543 -13.08 -26.87 -8.29
CA LEU A 543 -12.00 -27.85 -8.17
C LEU A 543 -12.53 -29.20 -7.71
N MET A 544 -13.24 -29.26 -6.58
CA MET A 544 -13.68 -30.52 -5.95
C MET A 544 -14.76 -31.25 -6.73
N ARG A 545 -15.63 -30.52 -7.44
CA ARG A 545 -16.84 -31.09 -8.05
C ARG A 545 -16.77 -31.15 -9.58
N GLY A 546 -15.94 -30.31 -10.18
CA GLY A 546 -15.69 -30.25 -11.62
C GLY A 546 -14.38 -30.90 -12.04
N ILE A 547 -13.25 -30.51 -11.44
CA ILE A 547 -11.91 -30.82 -11.99
C ILE A 547 -11.28 -32.06 -11.36
N PHE A 548 -11.16 -32.10 -10.03
CA PHE A 548 -10.53 -33.18 -9.27
C PHE A 548 -11.19 -34.57 -9.46
N PRO A 549 -12.51 -34.68 -9.68
CA PRO A 549 -13.12 -35.99 -9.91
C PRO A 549 -12.49 -36.77 -11.08
N ALA A 550 -12.04 -36.09 -12.14
CA ALA A 550 -11.35 -36.74 -13.25
C ALA A 550 -10.04 -37.42 -12.82
N TYR A 551 -9.29 -36.81 -11.90
CA TYR A 551 -8.04 -37.37 -11.39
C TYR A 551 -8.30 -38.59 -10.50
N LEU A 552 -9.34 -38.55 -9.67
CA LEU A 552 -9.75 -39.71 -8.86
C LEU A 552 -10.22 -40.87 -9.76
N GLN A 553 -10.98 -40.59 -10.81
CA GLN A 553 -11.47 -41.64 -11.71
C GLN A 553 -10.32 -42.39 -12.42
N TYR A 554 -9.29 -41.68 -12.88
CA TYR A 554 -8.17 -42.27 -13.61
C TYR A 554 -7.02 -42.74 -12.72
N CYS A 555 -7.08 -42.50 -11.40
CA CYS A 555 -5.97 -42.80 -10.49
C CYS A 555 -5.64 -44.30 -10.40
N MET A 556 -6.60 -45.20 -10.62
CA MET A 556 -6.38 -46.64 -10.57
C MET A 556 -6.68 -47.35 -11.90
N SER A 557 -7.35 -46.66 -12.83
CA SER A 557 -7.76 -47.25 -14.12
C SER A 557 -6.70 -47.08 -15.22
N THR A 558 -5.63 -46.31 -14.97
CA THR A 558 -4.54 -46.07 -15.93
C THR A 558 -3.19 -46.28 -15.25
N THR A 559 -2.16 -46.60 -16.02
CA THR A 559 -0.82 -46.91 -15.49
C THR A 559 -0.15 -45.72 -14.78
N CYS A 560 -0.37 -44.49 -15.27
CA CYS A 560 0.29 -43.28 -14.75
C CYS A 560 -0.65 -42.31 -14.03
N GLY A 561 -1.97 -42.50 -14.09
CA GLY A 561 -2.95 -41.53 -13.57
C GLY A 561 -2.88 -41.30 -12.05
N TRP A 562 -2.30 -42.25 -11.33
CA TRP A 562 -2.08 -42.19 -9.89
C TRP A 562 -1.11 -41.06 -9.49
N ILE A 563 -0.13 -40.73 -10.33
CA ILE A 563 0.91 -39.73 -10.06
C ILE A 563 0.32 -38.32 -9.89
N PRO A 564 -0.39 -37.74 -10.89
CA PRO A 564 -1.00 -36.43 -10.73
C PRO A 564 -2.19 -36.43 -9.75
N ALA A 565 -2.79 -37.59 -9.43
CA ALA A 565 -3.89 -37.69 -8.48
C ALA A 565 -3.44 -37.54 -7.01
N VAL A 566 -2.24 -37.98 -6.66
CA VAL A 566 -1.70 -37.89 -5.27
C VAL A 566 -1.69 -36.47 -4.70
N PRO A 567 -1.08 -35.45 -5.34
CA PRO A 567 -1.08 -34.10 -4.80
C PRO A 567 -2.49 -33.52 -4.68
N ILE A 568 -3.40 -33.92 -5.56
CA ILE A 568 -4.82 -33.51 -5.52
C ILE A 568 -5.54 -34.14 -4.32
N LEU A 569 -5.32 -35.44 -4.06
CA LEU A 569 -5.87 -36.14 -2.89
C LEU A 569 -5.33 -35.55 -1.58
N GLN A 570 -4.04 -35.23 -1.53
CA GLN A 570 -3.42 -34.57 -0.37
C GLN A 570 -4.01 -33.18 -0.13
N ALA A 571 -4.13 -32.35 -1.17
CA ALA A 571 -4.75 -31.03 -1.06
C ALA A 571 -6.23 -31.12 -0.66
N SER A 572 -6.96 -32.12 -1.18
CA SER A 572 -8.36 -32.39 -0.81
C SER A 572 -8.48 -32.76 0.67
N ALA A 573 -7.60 -33.64 1.17
CA ALA A 573 -7.58 -34.04 2.58
C ALA A 573 -7.36 -32.84 3.51
N THR A 574 -6.37 -31.98 3.22
CA THR A 574 -6.11 -30.76 4.01
C THR A 574 -7.30 -29.81 3.96
N MET A 575 -7.92 -29.60 2.79
CA MET A 575 -9.12 -28.77 2.66
C MET A 575 -10.27 -29.29 3.52
N PHE A 576 -10.52 -30.61 3.53
CA PHE A 576 -11.57 -31.21 4.35
C PHE A 576 -11.29 -31.13 5.86
N GLN A 577 -10.03 -31.23 6.29
CA GLN A 577 -9.65 -31.04 7.69
C GLN A 577 -10.01 -29.63 8.18
N ASP A 578 -9.81 -28.62 7.34
CA ASP A 578 -10.07 -27.23 7.67
C ASP A 578 -11.50 -26.77 7.34
N LEU A 579 -12.31 -27.62 6.70
CA LEU A 579 -13.60 -27.26 6.12
C LEU A 579 -14.58 -26.65 7.15
N LEU A 580 -14.59 -27.17 8.38
CA LEU A 580 -15.45 -26.66 9.46
C LEU A 580 -15.14 -25.21 9.85
N TYR A 581 -13.95 -24.70 9.53
CA TYR A 581 -13.55 -23.32 9.79
C TYR A 581 -13.81 -22.37 8.60
N GLN A 582 -14.35 -22.89 7.48
CA GLN A 582 -14.45 -22.15 6.20
C GLN A 582 -15.87 -21.71 5.81
N PHE A 583 -16.91 -22.10 6.55
CA PHE A 583 -18.29 -21.67 6.31
C PHE A 583 -18.96 -21.15 7.59
N ASP A 584 -19.90 -20.22 7.44
CA ASP A 584 -20.72 -19.72 8.56
C ASP A 584 -21.80 -20.75 8.91
N LEU A 585 -21.92 -21.07 10.19
CA LEU A 585 -22.91 -22.00 10.72
C LEU A 585 -24.35 -21.49 10.59
N ASN A 586 -24.53 -20.18 10.39
CA ASN A 586 -25.84 -19.57 10.19
C ASN A 586 -26.24 -19.55 8.71
N ASP A 587 -25.31 -19.80 7.78
CA ASP A 587 -25.60 -19.82 6.35
C ASP A 587 -25.95 -21.24 5.88
N GLN A 588 -27.26 -21.52 5.81
CA GLN A 588 -27.78 -22.80 5.36
C GLN A 588 -27.34 -23.16 3.93
N ARG A 589 -27.09 -22.16 3.06
CA ARG A 589 -26.63 -22.42 1.69
C ARG A 589 -25.18 -22.85 1.68
N ALA A 590 -24.34 -22.20 2.49
CA ALA A 590 -22.94 -22.58 2.64
C ALA A 590 -22.80 -24.01 3.16
N ILE A 591 -23.59 -24.38 4.18
CA ILE A 591 -23.58 -25.73 4.74
C ILE A 591 -24.10 -26.77 3.74
N SER A 592 -25.15 -26.45 2.99
CA SER A 592 -25.65 -27.32 1.92
C SER A 592 -24.58 -27.54 0.84
N SER A 593 -23.91 -26.47 0.41
CA SER A 593 -22.81 -26.55 -0.56
C SER A 593 -21.65 -27.41 -0.06
N ALA A 594 -21.27 -27.26 1.21
CA ALA A 594 -20.25 -28.09 1.85
C ALA A 594 -20.66 -29.56 1.89
N ALA A 595 -21.91 -29.86 2.27
CA ALA A 595 -22.44 -31.22 2.31
C ALA A 595 -22.42 -31.89 0.93
N VAL A 596 -22.87 -31.18 -0.12
CA VAL A 596 -22.84 -31.73 -1.49
C VAL A 596 -21.40 -31.89 -1.98
N THR A 597 -20.49 -30.97 -1.65
CA THR A 597 -19.06 -31.10 -1.99
C THR A 597 -18.43 -32.35 -1.38
N ILE A 598 -18.75 -32.65 -0.12
CA ILE A 598 -18.31 -33.89 0.54
C ILE A 598 -18.93 -35.11 -0.14
N SER A 599 -20.24 -35.11 -0.39
CA SER A 599 -20.94 -36.21 -1.04
C SER A 599 -20.40 -36.50 -2.45
N ASP A 600 -20.18 -35.47 -3.28
CA ASP A 600 -19.61 -35.60 -4.63
C ASP A 600 -18.20 -36.21 -4.59
N PHE A 601 -17.37 -35.76 -3.66
CA PHE A 601 -16.01 -36.29 -3.47
C PHE A 601 -16.03 -37.76 -3.04
N LEU A 602 -16.82 -38.09 -2.01
CA LEU A 602 -16.94 -39.46 -1.51
C LEU A 602 -17.51 -40.41 -2.56
N ALA A 603 -18.52 -39.97 -3.33
CA ALA A 603 -19.10 -40.74 -4.41
C ALA A 603 -18.06 -41.06 -5.50
N THR A 604 -17.22 -40.07 -5.86
CA THR A 604 -16.13 -40.27 -6.82
C THR A 604 -15.04 -41.20 -6.25
N ALA A 605 -14.69 -41.05 -4.97
CA ALA A 605 -13.74 -41.93 -4.30
C ALA A 605 -14.23 -43.38 -4.26
N ARG A 606 -15.52 -43.58 -3.98
CA ARG A 606 -16.17 -44.90 -4.08
C ARG A 606 -16.00 -45.48 -5.49
N GLN A 607 -16.38 -44.75 -6.54
CA GLN A 607 -16.27 -45.22 -7.93
C GLN A 607 -14.83 -45.62 -8.28
N ALA A 608 -13.83 -44.85 -7.82
CA ALA A 608 -12.42 -45.18 -8.03
C ALA A 608 -12.03 -46.52 -7.36
N THR A 609 -12.54 -46.77 -6.15
CA THR A 609 -12.25 -47.99 -5.38
C THR A 609 -13.03 -49.23 -5.83
N GLU A 610 -14.17 -49.07 -6.53
CA GLU A 610 -14.98 -50.19 -7.04
C GLU A 610 -14.19 -51.11 -7.99
N LEU A 611 -13.21 -50.57 -8.73
CA LEU A 611 -12.28 -51.35 -9.55
C LEU A 611 -11.56 -52.44 -8.75
N LEU A 612 -11.14 -52.12 -7.52
CA LEU A 612 -10.39 -53.02 -6.63
C LEU A 612 -11.26 -54.11 -6.01
N VAL A 613 -12.57 -53.86 -5.91
CA VAL A 613 -13.53 -54.90 -5.51
C VAL A 613 -13.65 -55.96 -6.61
N ASN A 614 -13.72 -55.52 -7.86
CA ASN A 614 -13.83 -56.42 -9.02
C ASN A 614 -12.50 -57.09 -9.40
N HIS A 615 -11.36 -56.44 -9.11
CA HIS A 615 -10.01 -56.92 -9.46
C HIS A 615 -9.06 -56.81 -8.26
N SER A 616 -9.28 -57.63 -7.24
CA SER A 616 -8.51 -57.60 -5.99
C SER A 616 -7.01 -57.85 -6.16
N GLY A 617 -6.58 -58.52 -7.24
CA GLY A 617 -5.16 -58.72 -7.56
C GLY A 617 -4.38 -57.42 -7.79
N LEU A 618 -5.06 -56.30 -8.06
CA LEU A 618 -4.41 -54.99 -8.15
C LEU A 618 -3.83 -54.52 -6.80
N LEU A 619 -4.32 -55.05 -5.67
CA LEU A 619 -3.81 -54.74 -4.32
C LEU A 619 -2.40 -55.29 -4.07
N GLU A 620 -1.85 -56.11 -4.97
CA GLU A 620 -0.45 -56.55 -4.91
C GLU A 620 0.51 -55.46 -5.41
N GLN A 621 0.02 -54.48 -6.18
CA GLN A 621 0.85 -53.46 -6.80
C GLN A 621 1.15 -52.32 -5.81
N PRO A 622 2.43 -51.97 -5.54
CA PRO A 622 2.80 -50.95 -4.57
C PRO A 622 2.17 -49.57 -4.82
N HIS A 623 2.08 -49.16 -6.08
CA HIS A 623 1.51 -47.84 -6.45
C HIS A 623 -0.01 -47.77 -6.24
N ILE A 624 -0.73 -48.88 -6.39
CA ILE A 624 -2.16 -48.97 -6.08
C ILE A 624 -2.38 -48.83 -4.58
N LEU A 625 -1.59 -49.52 -3.76
CA LEU A 625 -1.63 -49.38 -2.29
C LEU A 625 -1.29 -47.96 -1.84
N TYR A 626 -0.27 -47.35 -2.45
CA TYR A 626 0.15 -45.98 -2.18
C TYR A 626 -1.00 -44.98 -2.38
N VAL A 627 -1.68 -45.02 -3.53
CA VAL A 627 -2.79 -44.10 -3.81
C VAL A 627 -4.04 -44.45 -3.02
N LEU A 628 -4.30 -45.74 -2.77
CA LEU A 628 -5.39 -46.18 -1.92
C LEU A 628 -5.29 -45.59 -0.50
N ALA A 629 -4.09 -45.56 0.08
CA ALA A 629 -3.87 -44.92 1.38
C ALA A 629 -4.26 -43.44 1.36
N PHE A 630 -3.93 -42.69 0.30
CA PHE A 630 -4.31 -41.28 0.16
C PHE A 630 -5.82 -41.07 -0.07
N ILE A 631 -6.49 -41.97 -0.80
CA ILE A 631 -7.95 -41.95 -0.92
C ILE A 631 -8.61 -42.15 0.44
N ILE A 632 -8.15 -43.14 1.22
CA ILE A 632 -8.68 -43.40 2.57
C ILE A 632 -8.40 -42.21 3.49
N GLN A 633 -7.21 -41.61 3.45
CA GLN A 633 -6.89 -40.42 4.23
C GLN A 633 -7.79 -39.22 3.88
N ALA A 634 -8.02 -38.98 2.59
CA ALA A 634 -8.89 -37.90 2.15
C ALA A 634 -10.36 -38.16 2.54
N ALA A 635 -10.85 -39.40 2.43
CA ALA A 635 -12.17 -39.78 2.93
C ALA A 635 -12.27 -39.63 4.46
N THR A 636 -11.22 -40.02 5.19
CA THR A 636 -11.11 -39.87 6.64
C THR A 636 -11.21 -38.41 7.08
N ALA A 637 -10.58 -37.50 6.32
CA ALA A 637 -10.64 -36.06 6.58
C ALA A 637 -12.06 -35.47 6.48
N THR A 638 -12.96 -36.10 5.73
CA THR A 638 -14.37 -35.65 5.64
C THR A 638 -15.19 -35.96 6.89
N LEU A 639 -14.80 -36.97 7.69
CA LEU A 639 -15.64 -37.52 8.75
C LEU A 639 -16.05 -36.51 9.84
N PRO A 640 -15.16 -35.63 10.34
CA PRO A 640 -15.55 -34.61 11.33
C PRO A 640 -16.61 -33.66 10.79
N ALA A 641 -16.47 -33.22 9.53
CA ALA A 641 -17.42 -32.33 8.89
C ALA A 641 -18.79 -33.02 8.67
N VAL A 642 -18.79 -34.29 8.26
CA VAL A 642 -20.01 -35.10 8.10
C VAL A 642 -20.73 -35.31 9.44
N ASP A 643 -20.00 -35.68 10.50
CA ASP A 643 -20.60 -35.87 11.84
C ASP A 643 -21.30 -34.58 12.29
N TYR A 644 -20.61 -33.46 12.13
CA TYR A 644 -21.14 -32.16 12.51
C TYR A 644 -22.38 -31.76 11.69
N ILE A 645 -22.29 -31.77 10.36
CA ILE A 645 -23.39 -31.38 9.47
C ILE A 645 -24.62 -32.27 9.71
N GLN A 646 -24.40 -33.59 9.89
CA GLN A 646 -25.49 -34.51 10.19
C GLN A 646 -26.17 -34.22 11.53
N ARG A 647 -25.40 -33.88 12.57
CA ARG A 647 -25.94 -33.59 13.90
C ARG A 647 -26.65 -32.25 13.96
N ALA A 648 -26.14 -31.26 13.23
CA ALA A 648 -26.67 -29.91 13.24
C ALA A 648 -27.94 -29.78 12.39
N ILE A 649 -27.93 -30.30 11.16
CA ILE A 649 -28.96 -29.99 10.15
C ILE A 649 -29.49 -31.25 9.44
N GLY A 650 -28.77 -32.37 9.49
CA GLY A 650 -29.23 -33.65 8.93
C GLY A 650 -29.11 -33.78 7.41
N LEU A 651 -28.33 -32.90 6.76
CA LEU A 651 -28.15 -32.84 5.30
C LEU A 651 -27.01 -33.74 4.76
N ALA A 652 -26.39 -34.58 5.59
CA ALA A 652 -25.26 -35.40 5.17
C ALA A 652 -25.65 -36.85 4.81
N HIS A 653 -26.90 -37.11 4.44
CA HIS A 653 -27.42 -38.47 4.21
C HIS A 653 -26.64 -39.24 3.14
N ASP A 654 -26.37 -38.61 1.99
CA ASP A 654 -25.68 -39.24 0.86
C ASP A 654 -24.20 -39.55 1.20
N ALA A 655 -23.55 -38.64 1.92
CA ALA A 655 -22.21 -38.83 2.45
C ALA A 655 -22.15 -40.01 3.43
N LEU A 656 -23.11 -40.12 4.35
CA LEU A 656 -23.20 -41.26 5.28
C LEU A 656 -23.37 -42.59 4.54
N HIS A 657 -24.19 -42.61 3.51
CA HIS A 657 -24.38 -43.82 2.71
C HIS A 657 -23.05 -44.26 2.07
N THR A 658 -22.28 -43.31 1.54
CA THR A 658 -21.00 -43.62 0.90
C THR A 658 -19.92 -44.00 1.92
N ILE A 659 -19.90 -43.39 3.10
CA ILE A 659 -19.03 -43.77 4.22
C ILE A 659 -19.30 -45.21 4.65
N GLN A 660 -20.56 -45.65 4.66
CA GLN A 660 -20.90 -47.03 4.99
C GLN A 660 -20.31 -48.03 3.99
N PHE A 661 -20.34 -47.70 2.69
CA PHE A 661 -19.66 -48.51 1.67
C PHE A 661 -18.14 -48.52 1.92
N LEU A 662 -17.53 -47.36 2.15
CA LEU A 662 -16.08 -47.25 2.38
C LEU A 662 -15.64 -48.03 3.63
N LYS A 663 -16.47 -48.12 4.67
CA LYS A 663 -16.24 -48.99 5.84
C LYS A 663 -16.15 -50.46 5.44
N GLN A 664 -17.15 -50.98 4.72
CA GLN A 664 -17.15 -52.36 4.23
C GLN A 664 -15.95 -52.63 3.31
N PHE A 665 -15.61 -51.66 2.47
CA PHE A 665 -14.47 -51.73 1.59
C PHE A 665 -13.14 -51.75 2.36
N CYS A 666 -12.97 -50.94 3.41
CA CYS A 666 -11.79 -50.97 4.27
C CYS A 666 -11.65 -52.30 5.02
N GLU A 667 -12.76 -52.88 5.49
CA GLU A 667 -12.78 -54.22 6.08
C GLU A 667 -12.31 -55.28 5.05
N PHE A 668 -12.85 -55.24 3.83
CA PHE A 668 -12.45 -56.11 2.73
C PHE A 668 -10.95 -56.00 2.40
N VAL A 669 -10.44 -54.79 2.19
CA VAL A 669 -9.01 -54.57 1.92
C VAL A 669 -8.16 -55.06 3.10
N GLY A 670 -8.56 -54.77 4.34
CA GLY A 670 -7.86 -55.23 5.54
C GLY A 670 -7.76 -56.75 5.63
N THR A 671 -8.83 -57.48 5.28
CA THR A 671 -8.80 -58.96 5.25
C THR A 671 -7.86 -59.52 4.19
N ILE A 672 -7.84 -58.92 2.99
CA ILE A 672 -6.93 -59.31 1.90
C ILE A 672 -5.48 -59.09 2.30
N LEU A 673 -5.16 -57.91 2.85
CA LEU A 673 -3.80 -57.57 3.27
C LEU A 673 -3.31 -58.43 4.44
N SER A 674 -4.21 -58.91 5.28
CA SER A 674 -3.90 -59.81 6.41
C SER A 674 -3.79 -61.29 6.00
N GLY A 675 -4.06 -61.64 4.73
CA GLY A 675 -4.01 -63.02 4.23
C GLY A 675 -5.12 -63.93 4.78
N ASN A 676 -6.26 -63.37 5.21
CA ASN A 676 -7.34 -64.13 5.84
C ASN A 676 -8.27 -64.76 4.78
N PRO A 677 -8.62 -66.06 4.87
CA PRO A 677 -9.46 -66.75 3.88
C PRO A 677 -10.93 -66.29 3.82
N ASP A 678 -11.47 -65.66 4.86
CA ASP A 678 -12.88 -65.22 4.92
C ASP A 678 -13.09 -63.85 4.23
N ILE A 679 -12.87 -63.79 2.91
CA ILE A 679 -13.03 -62.56 2.12
C ILE A 679 -14.52 -62.30 1.88
N VAL A 680 -15.06 -61.25 2.51
CA VAL A 680 -16.42 -60.75 2.24
C VAL A 680 -16.31 -59.49 1.39
N ALA A 681 -16.72 -59.57 0.13
CA ALA A 681 -16.76 -58.40 -0.75
C ALA A 681 -17.78 -57.37 -0.26
N PRO A 682 -17.50 -56.06 -0.33
CA PRO A 682 -18.45 -55.03 0.00
C PRO A 682 -19.67 -55.12 -0.93
N ASN A 683 -20.85 -54.78 -0.41
CA ASN A 683 -22.06 -54.92 -1.20
C ASN A 683 -22.13 -53.81 -2.27
N LEU A 684 -21.96 -54.19 -3.54
CA LEU A 684 -22.07 -53.30 -4.69
C LEU A 684 -23.52 -53.07 -5.12
N PHE A 685 -24.45 -53.97 -4.74
CA PHE A 685 -25.85 -53.96 -5.19
C PHE A 685 -26.80 -53.45 -4.08
N GLY A 686 -27.63 -52.46 -4.40
CA GLY A 686 -28.66 -51.92 -3.50
C GLY A 686 -28.31 -50.60 -2.81
N VAL A 687 -27.29 -49.90 -3.30
CA VAL A 687 -26.99 -48.52 -2.92
C VAL A 687 -27.19 -47.64 -4.14
N ASP A 688 -28.20 -46.77 -4.12
CA ASP A 688 -28.36 -45.75 -5.15
C ASP A 688 -27.02 -44.99 -5.29
N THR A 689 -26.41 -45.06 -6.47
CA THR A 689 -25.23 -44.25 -6.77
C THR A 689 -25.64 -42.80 -6.60
N VAL A 690 -25.05 -42.12 -5.62
CA VAL A 690 -25.28 -40.70 -5.38
C VAL A 690 -24.99 -39.97 -6.69
N ALA A 691 -26.03 -39.38 -7.27
CA ALA A 691 -25.88 -38.62 -8.50
C ALA A 691 -25.02 -37.40 -8.19
N LEU A 692 -23.91 -37.28 -8.92
CA LEU A 692 -23.07 -36.11 -8.82
C LEU A 692 -23.83 -34.87 -9.31
N ASP A 693 -23.51 -33.70 -8.77
CA ASP A 693 -24.23 -32.48 -9.17
C ASP A 693 -24.09 -32.20 -10.68
N PRO A 694 -25.23 -32.06 -11.40
CA PRO A 694 -25.24 -31.86 -12.85
C PRO A 694 -24.64 -30.52 -13.29
N ARG A 695 -24.59 -29.51 -12.42
CA ARG A 695 -24.10 -28.16 -12.78
C ARG A 695 -22.63 -28.14 -13.19
N PHE A 696 -21.84 -29.10 -12.72
CA PHE A 696 -20.41 -29.22 -13.04
C PHE A 696 -20.13 -30.29 -14.10
N GLU A 697 -21.16 -30.92 -14.68
CA GLU A 697 -21.01 -32.03 -15.62
C GLU A 697 -20.18 -31.64 -16.85
N ASP A 698 -20.41 -30.46 -17.44
CA ASP A 698 -19.66 -29.96 -18.59
C ASP A 698 -18.15 -29.81 -18.31
N VAL A 699 -17.79 -29.27 -17.13
CA VAL A 699 -16.39 -29.13 -16.73
C VAL A 699 -15.80 -30.49 -16.43
N ARG A 700 -16.55 -31.36 -15.75
CA ARG A 700 -16.11 -32.71 -15.41
C ARG A 700 -15.80 -33.53 -16.65
N GLU A 701 -16.68 -33.50 -17.64
CA GLU A 701 -16.50 -34.21 -18.90
C GLU A 701 -15.35 -33.60 -19.74
N PHE A 702 -15.15 -32.29 -19.67
CA PHE A 702 -13.98 -31.64 -20.27
C PHE A 702 -12.67 -32.06 -19.59
N SER A 703 -12.59 -31.97 -18.26
CA SER A 703 -11.44 -32.38 -17.46
C SER A 703 -11.10 -33.86 -17.66
N ARG A 704 -12.13 -34.72 -17.73
CA ARG A 704 -11.99 -36.15 -18.00
C ARG A 704 -11.36 -36.40 -19.37
N ARG A 705 -11.90 -35.81 -20.44
CA ARG A 705 -11.35 -35.95 -21.80
C ARG A 705 -9.92 -35.42 -21.89
N GLN A 706 -9.68 -34.24 -21.33
CA GLN A 706 -8.36 -33.61 -21.32
C GLN A 706 -7.32 -34.48 -20.59
N LEU A 707 -7.62 -34.93 -19.38
CA LEU A 707 -6.71 -35.75 -18.59
C LEU A 707 -6.45 -37.09 -19.28
N HIS A 708 -7.48 -37.71 -19.86
CA HIS A 708 -7.34 -38.96 -20.62
C HIS A 708 -6.40 -38.80 -21.83
N GLU A 709 -6.56 -37.71 -22.59
CA GLU A 709 -5.67 -37.40 -23.72
C GLU A 709 -4.23 -37.14 -23.25
N ALA A 710 -4.06 -36.40 -22.14
CA ALA A 710 -2.75 -36.13 -21.56
C ALA A 710 -2.06 -37.43 -21.12
N LEU A 711 -2.75 -38.30 -20.38
CA LEU A 711 -2.23 -39.59 -19.90
C LEU A 711 -1.84 -40.53 -21.06
N ASN A 712 -2.57 -40.51 -22.18
CA ASN A 712 -2.25 -41.35 -23.33
C ASN A 712 -1.10 -40.79 -24.20
N SER A 713 -0.95 -39.46 -24.26
CA SER A 713 0.01 -38.80 -25.16
C SER A 713 1.35 -38.46 -24.51
N SER A 714 1.30 -38.00 -23.26
CA SER A 714 2.40 -37.31 -22.58
C SER A 714 3.00 -38.11 -21.43
N TRP A 715 2.29 -39.15 -20.94
CA TRP A 715 2.76 -40.02 -19.87
C TRP A 715 3.12 -41.40 -20.41
N LYS A 716 4.22 -41.97 -19.91
CA LYS A 716 4.65 -43.34 -20.26
C LYS A 716 5.28 -44.04 -19.08
N GLN A 717 5.11 -45.36 -19.07
CA GLN A 717 5.79 -46.27 -18.16
C GLN A 717 6.79 -47.10 -18.97
N GLU A 718 8.05 -47.15 -18.54
CA GLU A 718 9.09 -48.02 -19.08
C GLU A 718 9.68 -48.84 -17.93
N GLY A 719 9.24 -50.10 -17.80
CA GLY A 719 9.55 -50.93 -16.63
C GLY A 719 8.93 -50.36 -15.35
N GLU A 720 9.76 -50.11 -14.34
CA GLU A 720 9.37 -49.49 -13.06
C GLU A 720 9.47 -47.95 -13.07
N ARG A 721 9.94 -47.36 -14.18
CA ARG A 721 10.14 -45.91 -14.30
C ARG A 721 8.99 -45.25 -15.03
N PHE A 722 8.68 -44.04 -14.62
CA PHE A 722 7.58 -43.25 -15.15
C PHE A 722 8.12 -41.97 -15.75
N PHE A 723 7.60 -41.59 -16.91
CA PHE A 723 8.05 -40.44 -17.68
C PHE A 723 6.89 -39.54 -18.03
N VAL A 724 7.13 -38.23 -17.97
CA VAL A 724 6.19 -37.21 -18.41
C VAL A 724 6.88 -36.24 -19.37
N GLY A 725 6.20 -35.88 -20.46
CA GLY A 725 6.67 -34.91 -21.44
C GLY A 725 6.39 -35.32 -22.88
N ARG A 726 6.40 -34.33 -23.78
CA ARG A 726 6.13 -34.54 -25.21
C ARG A 726 7.44 -34.79 -25.96
N ASN A 727 7.47 -35.83 -26.80
CA ASN A 727 8.59 -36.17 -27.69
C ASN A 727 9.97 -36.18 -27.00
N SER A 728 10.87 -35.27 -27.40
CA SER A 728 12.27 -35.17 -26.96
C SER A 728 12.47 -34.51 -25.59
N THR A 729 11.41 -34.08 -24.92
CA THR A 729 11.46 -33.39 -23.61
C THR A 729 11.02 -34.27 -22.44
N ARG A 730 10.94 -35.59 -22.62
CA ARG A 730 10.54 -36.52 -21.56
C ARG A 730 11.53 -36.48 -20.39
N ARG A 731 11.00 -36.29 -19.18
CA ARG A 731 11.74 -36.40 -17.93
C ARG A 731 11.20 -37.55 -17.11
N GLU A 732 12.11 -38.24 -16.42
CA GLU A 732 11.76 -39.26 -15.44
C GLU A 732 11.11 -38.58 -14.22
N VAL A 733 9.97 -39.10 -13.78
CA VAL A 733 9.26 -38.63 -12.58
C VAL A 733 9.79 -39.39 -11.38
N HIS A 734 10.30 -38.66 -10.40
CA HIS A 734 10.70 -39.26 -9.14
C HIS A 734 9.48 -39.66 -8.32
N ILE A 735 9.49 -40.90 -7.83
CA ILE A 735 8.38 -41.53 -7.14
C ILE A 735 8.86 -42.01 -5.77
N ASP A 736 8.15 -41.59 -4.72
CA ASP A 736 8.39 -42.01 -3.33
C ASP A 736 7.40 -43.12 -2.92
N VAL A 737 7.36 -44.19 -3.72
CA VAL A 737 6.58 -45.40 -3.40
C VAL A 737 7.53 -46.39 -2.74
N ARG A 738 7.17 -46.84 -1.53
CA ARG A 738 7.97 -47.79 -0.74
C ARG A 738 7.87 -49.20 -1.35
N THR A 739 8.57 -50.14 -0.71
CA THR A 739 8.37 -51.57 -0.96
C THR A 739 6.90 -51.96 -0.76
N ALA A 740 6.46 -53.04 -1.41
CA ALA A 740 5.09 -53.53 -1.29
C ALA A 740 4.63 -53.65 0.17
N ASP A 741 5.47 -54.21 1.05
CA ASP A 741 5.17 -54.33 2.48
C ASP A 741 5.07 -52.97 3.18
N GLY A 742 5.94 -52.01 2.84
CA GLY A 742 5.87 -50.65 3.38
C GLY A 742 4.59 -49.89 2.97
N GLU A 743 4.06 -50.15 1.77
CA GLU A 743 2.77 -49.59 1.34
C GLU A 743 1.57 -50.33 1.92
N ARG A 744 1.68 -51.64 2.17
CA ARG A 744 0.66 -52.39 2.94
C ARG A 744 0.49 -51.79 4.34
N ASP A 745 1.58 -51.57 5.05
CA ASP A 745 1.56 -50.94 6.38
C ASP A 745 0.91 -49.55 6.36
N ARG A 746 1.15 -48.78 5.29
CA ARG A 746 0.55 -47.45 5.10
C ARG A 746 -0.97 -47.52 4.93
N VAL A 747 -1.46 -48.45 4.13
CA VAL A 747 -2.90 -48.68 3.94
C VAL A 747 -3.53 -49.15 5.24
N VAL A 748 -2.93 -50.11 5.94
CA VAL A 748 -3.41 -50.59 7.25
C VAL A 748 -3.49 -49.45 8.26
N HIS A 749 -2.48 -48.59 8.33
CA HIS A 749 -2.50 -47.40 9.18
C HIS A 749 -3.65 -46.45 8.81
N ALA A 750 -3.87 -46.18 7.51
CA ALA A 750 -4.97 -45.35 7.06
C ALA A 750 -6.35 -45.94 7.40
N ILE A 751 -6.53 -47.26 7.26
CA ILE A 751 -7.75 -47.98 7.64
C ILE A 751 -8.00 -47.89 9.15
N ASN A 752 -6.96 -48.08 9.96
CA ASN A 752 -7.08 -48.00 11.42
C ASN A 752 -7.52 -46.61 11.88
N GLU A 753 -6.96 -45.55 11.28
CA GLU A 753 -7.36 -44.18 11.58
C GLU A 753 -8.80 -43.87 11.15
N PHE A 754 -9.20 -44.34 9.96
CA PHE A 754 -10.58 -44.23 9.49
C PHE A 754 -11.56 -44.90 10.46
N ASN A 755 -11.30 -46.16 10.83
CA ASN A 755 -12.14 -46.91 11.77
C ASN A 755 -12.19 -46.27 13.16
N ARG A 756 -11.04 -45.79 13.67
CA ARG A 756 -10.95 -45.08 14.96
C ARG A 756 -11.90 -43.87 14.99
N LEU A 757 -11.92 -43.06 13.93
CA LEU A 757 -12.81 -41.89 13.86
C LEU A 757 -14.29 -42.27 13.72
N LEU A 758 -14.62 -43.35 12.99
CA LEU A 758 -16.00 -43.84 12.91
C LEU A 758 -16.57 -44.26 14.28
N GLU A 759 -15.73 -44.81 15.17
CA GLU A 759 -16.14 -45.22 16.52
C GLU A 759 -16.33 -44.04 17.47
N VAL A 760 -15.52 -42.99 17.32
CA VAL A 760 -15.53 -41.80 18.21
C VAL A 760 -16.66 -40.83 17.84
N LEU A 761 -17.00 -40.71 16.55
CA LEU A 761 -17.95 -39.71 16.07
C LEU A 761 -19.43 -40.17 16.22
N PRO A 762 -20.28 -39.46 17.01
CA PRO A 762 -21.60 -39.95 17.42
C PRO A 762 -22.61 -40.22 16.30
N ALA A 763 -22.69 -39.39 15.27
CA ALA A 763 -23.62 -39.60 14.16
C ALA A 763 -23.20 -40.80 13.29
N LEU A 764 -21.89 -41.02 13.17
CA LEU A 764 -21.32 -42.16 12.44
C LEU A 764 -21.50 -43.46 13.23
N ARG A 765 -21.29 -43.43 14.56
CA ARG A 765 -21.49 -44.56 15.47
C ARG A 765 -22.95 -45.06 15.54
N LYS A 766 -23.94 -44.15 15.48
CA LYS A 766 -25.37 -44.50 15.65
C LYS A 766 -25.91 -45.39 14.52
N GLN A 767 -25.35 -45.35 13.31
CA GLN A 767 -25.79 -46.22 12.21
C GLN A 767 -25.49 -47.71 12.45
N ASP A 768 -24.39 -48.06 13.11
CA ASP A 768 -24.05 -49.46 13.46
C ASP A 768 -25.09 -50.08 14.42
N SER A 769 -25.63 -49.29 15.34
CA SER A 769 -26.59 -49.76 16.35
C SER A 769 -27.99 -50.02 15.80
N ARG A 770 -28.41 -49.34 14.72
CA ARG A 770 -29.72 -49.56 14.07
C ARG A 770 -29.74 -50.83 13.20
N ARG A 771 -28.64 -51.18 12.51
CA ARG A 771 -28.55 -52.44 11.74
C ARG A 771 -28.47 -53.69 12.61
N ARG A 772 -27.73 -53.67 13.73
CA ARG A 772 -27.73 -54.81 14.69
C ARG A 772 -29.13 -55.15 15.23
N LYS A 773 -30.04 -54.18 15.32
CA LYS A 773 -31.45 -54.42 15.71
C LYS A 773 -32.32 -55.00 14.58
N HIS A 774 -32.01 -54.73 13.31
CA HIS A 774 -32.78 -55.26 12.17
C HIS A 774 -32.35 -56.67 11.75
N CYS A 775 -31.10 -57.09 12.01
CA CYS A 775 -30.67 -58.48 11.78
C CYS A 775 -31.03 -59.45 12.92
N GLY A 776 -31.71 -58.98 13.98
CA GLY A 776 -32.00 -59.77 15.19
C GLY A 776 -33.45 -60.29 15.32
N PHE A 777 -34.37 -59.95 14.43
CA PHE A 777 -35.79 -60.35 14.51
C PHE A 777 -36.22 -61.21 13.30
N GLY A 778 -35.42 -62.22 12.98
CA GLY A 778 -35.68 -63.16 11.89
C GLY A 778 -35.80 -64.62 12.32
N LYS A 779 -36.12 -64.91 13.59
CA LYS A 779 -36.55 -66.25 14.04
C LYS A 779 -37.41 -66.10 15.29
N LEU A 780 -38.73 -66.12 15.14
CA LEU A 780 -39.68 -66.65 16.13
C LEU A 780 -41.12 -66.63 15.59
N VAL A 781 -41.66 -67.85 15.44
CA VAL A 781 -43.06 -68.29 15.57
C VAL A 781 -43.99 -68.23 14.34
N VAL A 782 -44.28 -69.47 13.88
CA VAL A 782 -45.44 -70.06 13.17
C VAL A 782 -45.69 -69.65 11.71
#